data_AF-A0A959M710-F1
#
_entry.id   AF-A0A959M710-F1
#
_cell.length_a   1.000
_cell.length_b   1.000
_cell.length_c   1.000
_cell.angle_alpha   90.00
_cell.angle_beta   90.00
_cell.angle_gamma   90.00
#
_symmetry.space_group_name_H-M   'P 1'
#
loop_
_entity.id
_entity.type
_entity.pdbx_description
1 polymer ?
#
loop_
_entity_poly.entity_id
_entity_poly.type
_entity_poly.pdbx_seq_one_letter_code
_entity_poly.pdbx_strand_id
1 'polypeptide(L)'
;MLPFYWYLLKVILCSGILLGYYWLFLRNKLFHRYNRFYLLMAIGLSMLLPLIKINFWQQDSQTNGAIRVLQAVSDGDAYMNTVVLSSQKNNWNSQTLYPLLYWLVSLVFVLLLLRTLYIIRKLLKQYPAKKIEEINFINTDDDSTPFSFFKFIFWNNSIDVDSTTGRQIFKHEVAHIQEKHSYDKLFLNICLIFFWCNPFFWIYRKELNMIHEFIADKKAVEDNDTAAFAAMILQSAYPRHRFELTNNFFYSPIKRRLHMLTKIDNPRISYFVRLMVLPLAIIVFAAFTFKAKTNNSIYHGKKITVVIDAGHGGDDAGAKSPDGTLEKDLNLAIAKKVKELNENKDINIILTRETDILLTPQQRVEFAKSKNADLFISFHVDGEPLSQKPMQSGMVFYVSKNQYANSNQSKILASAIYNEFNNNYGLKINGGITQRQYGIWVIQANTCPAVLIETGFITNRQDAAYLNSHAAKETIAKNVLAGIEKYASSLTKENNLQKNITITDTVPSATIYNVKYTDSAYFANADFKNKALVIIDSKEIGNVGYKYVETSNEKYNTVTIYKPAEAKKRYGIKGKFGAIKITQRESTIISGESMTFDDKTKNVIVTGDNIKLNGDFSDYLIFVEGKRVTAEDLNKIAPNSIRSINVTKSEDQADNSDINGKKSIIYISLKSKKEDSNNKFSNVSANDVQVKSVVVEERKDVPQDLHSLKQPALNEITIEGRQITDKQITVNNKLAVIEERKQQQQLTSKTVQDKKLTEQEIALLNQKKLQLQQEIASKDDNKIFIKTETAPEFIGGQQGWLDFLKKNLKAYIPVNNGAKAGKYTVLVKFIIHTDGSISDIKCVNDPGFGTCEEVKRIIALSSMKWTPAIQNGRKVNAYHRQPVTFVVEE
;
A
#
# COMPACT_ATOMS: atom_id res chain seq x y z
N MET A 1 -7.38 -13.62 -23.65
CA MET A 1 -7.40 -14.19 -22.28
C MET A 1 -6.82 -13.27 -21.20
N LEU A 2 -5.76 -12.48 -21.45
CA LEU A 2 -5.27 -11.50 -20.46
C LEU A 2 -6.37 -10.56 -19.87
N PRO A 3 -7.37 -10.07 -20.63
CA PRO A 3 -8.45 -9.25 -20.07
C PRO A 3 -9.33 -10.01 -19.05
N PHE A 4 -9.48 -11.33 -19.22
CA PHE A 4 -10.20 -12.19 -18.27
C PHE A 4 -9.42 -12.37 -16.97
N TYR A 5 -8.10 -12.61 -17.04
CA TYR A 5 -7.24 -12.68 -15.85
C TYR A 5 -7.16 -11.33 -15.12
N TRP A 6 -7.15 -10.22 -15.86
CA TRP A 6 -7.19 -8.88 -15.29
C TRP A 6 -8.54 -8.57 -14.60
N TYR A 7 -9.65 -9.00 -15.19
CA TYR A 7 -10.97 -8.98 -14.54
C TYR A 7 -10.97 -9.82 -13.24
N LEU A 8 -10.45 -11.05 -13.26
CA LEU A 8 -10.32 -11.89 -12.06
C LEU A 8 -9.52 -11.17 -10.95
N LEU A 9 -8.43 -10.49 -11.29
CA LEU A 9 -7.65 -9.70 -10.33
C LEU A 9 -8.47 -8.56 -9.73
N LYS A 10 -9.27 -7.85 -10.53
CA LYS A 10 -10.20 -6.81 -10.03
C LYS A 10 -11.26 -7.38 -9.09
N VAL A 11 -11.83 -8.55 -9.38
CA VAL A 11 -12.78 -9.26 -8.49
C VAL A 11 -12.10 -9.66 -7.18
N ILE A 12 -10.87 -10.18 -7.22
CA ILE A 12 -10.07 -10.51 -6.02
C ILE A 12 -9.85 -9.25 -5.17
N LEU A 13 -9.40 -8.13 -5.76
CA LEU A 13 -9.12 -6.90 -5.03
C LEU A 13 -10.40 -6.29 -4.43
N CYS A 14 -11.49 -6.22 -5.19
CA CYS A 14 -12.79 -5.72 -4.70
C CYS A 14 -13.37 -6.59 -3.58
N SER A 15 -13.37 -7.92 -3.76
CA SER A 15 -13.87 -8.86 -2.75
C SER A 15 -13.05 -8.84 -1.46
N GLY A 16 -11.73 -8.62 -1.54
CA GLY A 16 -10.84 -8.45 -0.40
C GLY A 16 -11.11 -7.18 0.41
N ILE A 17 -11.31 -6.03 -0.25
CA ILE A 17 -11.66 -4.76 0.43
C ILE A 17 -12.99 -4.91 1.20
N LEU A 18 -14.02 -5.44 0.54
CA LEU A 18 -15.32 -5.65 1.16
C LEU A 18 -15.27 -6.68 2.31
N LEU A 19 -14.41 -7.70 2.21
CA LEU A 19 -14.21 -8.66 3.29
C LEU A 19 -13.48 -8.03 4.48
N GLY A 20 -12.51 -7.15 4.22
CA GLY A 20 -11.78 -6.40 5.24
C GLY A 20 -12.73 -5.56 6.11
N TYR A 21 -13.70 -4.89 5.51
CA TYR A 21 -14.74 -4.16 6.25
C TYR A 21 -15.56 -5.09 7.15
N TYR A 22 -16.02 -6.23 6.64
CA TYR A 22 -16.71 -7.22 7.47
C TYR A 22 -15.82 -7.67 8.63
N TRP A 23 -14.55 -7.99 8.38
CA TRP A 23 -13.66 -8.53 9.41
C TRP A 23 -13.40 -7.51 10.53
N LEU A 24 -13.14 -6.25 10.19
CA LEU A 24 -12.85 -5.19 11.16
C LEU A 24 -14.09 -4.74 11.95
N PHE A 25 -15.26 -4.64 11.30
CA PHE A 25 -16.40 -3.91 11.86
C PHE A 25 -17.63 -4.79 12.16
N LEU A 26 -17.91 -5.80 11.32
CA LEU A 26 -19.15 -6.58 11.37
C LEU A 26 -18.99 -7.98 12.00
N ARG A 27 -17.79 -8.56 11.95
CA ARG A 27 -17.51 -9.93 12.44
C ARG A 27 -17.76 -10.04 13.94
N ASN A 28 -18.34 -11.16 14.37
CA ASN A 28 -18.69 -11.45 15.76
C ASN A 28 -19.63 -10.40 16.42
N LYS A 29 -20.48 -9.74 15.63
CA LYS A 29 -21.62 -8.93 16.10
C LYS A 29 -22.92 -9.76 16.06
N LEU A 30 -23.90 -9.42 16.91
CA LEU A 30 -25.15 -10.20 17.03
C LEU A 30 -26.15 -10.01 15.88
N PHE A 31 -25.93 -9.05 14.98
CA PHE A 31 -26.82 -8.78 13.84
C PHE A 31 -26.60 -9.76 12.67
N HIS A 32 -26.68 -11.05 12.96
CA HIS A 32 -26.36 -12.15 12.03
C HIS A 32 -27.07 -12.06 10.68
N ARG A 33 -28.38 -11.70 10.64
CA ARG A 33 -29.13 -11.48 9.39
C ARG A 33 -28.53 -10.36 8.52
N TYR A 34 -28.08 -9.26 9.12
CA TYR A 34 -27.40 -8.18 8.39
C TYR A 34 -26.03 -8.62 7.87
N ASN A 35 -25.28 -9.37 8.67
CA ASN A 35 -23.98 -9.92 8.25
C ASN A 35 -24.11 -10.89 7.07
N ARG A 36 -25.13 -11.76 7.10
CA ARG A 36 -25.50 -12.65 5.99
C ARG A 36 -25.77 -11.84 4.71
N PHE A 37 -26.66 -10.85 4.79
CA PHE A 37 -26.99 -9.97 3.67
C PHE A 37 -25.75 -9.25 3.13
N TYR A 38 -24.93 -8.66 4.00
CA TYR A 38 -23.71 -7.97 3.62
C TYR A 38 -22.74 -8.89 2.87
N LEU A 39 -22.46 -10.09 3.38
CA LEU A 39 -21.51 -11.01 2.75
C LEU A 39 -22.01 -11.50 1.37
N LEU A 40 -23.30 -11.78 1.22
CA LEU A 40 -23.90 -12.15 -0.07
C LEU A 40 -23.81 -10.98 -1.07
N MET A 41 -24.17 -9.76 -0.65
CA MET A 41 -24.06 -8.56 -1.47
C MET A 41 -22.60 -8.24 -1.84
N ALA A 42 -21.66 -8.46 -0.93
CA ALA A 42 -20.24 -8.21 -1.18
C ALA A 42 -19.66 -9.14 -2.26
N ILE A 43 -20.06 -10.42 -2.27
CA ILE A 43 -19.74 -11.36 -3.36
C ILE A 43 -20.30 -10.82 -4.69
N GLY A 44 -21.60 -10.52 -4.75
CA GLY A 44 -22.26 -10.04 -5.96
C GLY A 44 -21.66 -8.73 -6.49
N LEU A 45 -21.47 -7.72 -5.62
CA LEU A 45 -20.86 -6.44 -5.98
C LEU A 45 -19.41 -6.60 -6.45
N SER A 46 -18.63 -7.50 -5.84
CA SER A 46 -17.25 -7.74 -6.27
C SER A 46 -17.14 -8.31 -7.67
N MET A 47 -18.16 -9.02 -8.15
CA MET A 47 -18.28 -9.52 -9.52
C MET A 47 -18.85 -8.45 -10.48
N LEU A 48 -19.88 -7.71 -10.05
CA LEU A 48 -20.60 -6.77 -10.91
C LEU A 48 -19.85 -5.45 -11.13
N LEU A 49 -19.24 -4.87 -10.10
CA LEU A 49 -18.62 -3.53 -10.19
C LEU A 49 -17.48 -3.46 -11.23
N PRO A 50 -16.56 -4.45 -11.34
CA PRO A 50 -15.50 -4.40 -12.36
C PRO A 50 -15.98 -4.54 -13.81
N LEU A 51 -17.25 -4.90 -14.05
CA LEU A 51 -17.85 -4.99 -15.39
C LEU A 51 -18.47 -3.66 -15.86
N ILE A 52 -18.90 -2.82 -14.93
CA ILE A 52 -19.56 -1.54 -15.22
C ILE A 52 -18.49 -0.49 -15.53
N LYS A 53 -18.57 0.15 -16.69
CA LYS A 53 -17.61 1.19 -17.11
C LYS A 53 -18.34 2.48 -17.44
N ILE A 54 -18.21 3.47 -16.57
CA ILE A 54 -18.82 4.79 -16.71
C ILE A 54 -17.69 5.78 -17.03
N ASN A 55 -17.69 6.30 -18.25
CA ASN A 55 -16.75 7.35 -18.63
C ASN A 55 -17.24 8.68 -18.07
N PHE A 56 -16.40 9.38 -17.31
CA PHE A 56 -16.68 10.72 -16.83
C PHE A 56 -15.67 11.72 -17.39
N TRP A 57 -16.13 12.94 -17.63
CA TRP A 57 -15.31 14.03 -18.16
C TRP A 57 -14.54 14.68 -17.01
N GLN A 58 -13.21 14.75 -17.13
CA GLN A 58 -12.36 15.42 -16.15
C GLN A 58 -11.63 16.58 -16.82
N GLN A 59 -11.89 17.79 -16.34
CA GLN A 59 -11.23 19.01 -16.79
C GLN A 59 -9.84 19.13 -16.16
N ASP A 60 -8.84 19.51 -16.96
CA ASP A 60 -7.43 19.60 -16.56
C ASP A 60 -7.24 20.44 -15.29
N SER A 61 -7.07 19.75 -14.17
CA SER A 61 -6.86 20.31 -12.84
C SER A 61 -6.02 19.31 -12.04
N GLN A 62 -5.10 19.83 -11.22
CA GLN A 62 -4.04 19.03 -10.59
C GLN A 62 -4.61 17.78 -9.88
N THR A 63 -4.18 16.59 -10.31
CA THR A 63 -4.70 15.34 -9.78
C THR A 63 -4.24 15.11 -8.35
N ASN A 64 -5.13 15.41 -7.40
CA ASN A 64 -5.04 15.01 -6.00
C ASN A 64 -4.68 13.51 -5.89
N GLY A 65 -3.81 13.15 -4.94
CA GLY A 65 -3.27 11.78 -4.83
C GLY A 65 -4.32 10.68 -4.79
N ALA A 66 -5.47 10.92 -4.14
CA ALA A 66 -6.60 9.99 -4.13
C ALA A 66 -7.16 9.69 -5.53
N ILE A 67 -7.26 10.70 -6.41
CA ILE A 67 -7.76 10.54 -7.78
C ILE A 67 -6.80 9.68 -8.61
N ARG A 68 -5.48 9.83 -8.41
CA ARG A 68 -4.47 8.98 -9.10
C ARG A 68 -4.58 7.51 -8.72
N VAL A 69 -4.87 7.20 -7.45
CA VAL A 69 -5.06 5.81 -6.99
C VAL A 69 -6.33 5.19 -7.61
N LEU A 70 -7.43 5.96 -7.67
CA LEU A 70 -8.67 5.52 -8.32
C LEU A 70 -8.46 5.30 -9.83
N GLN A 71 -7.79 6.24 -10.51
CA GLN A 71 -7.45 6.13 -11.94
C GLN A 71 -6.56 4.91 -12.23
N ALA A 72 -5.53 4.63 -11.41
CA ALA A 72 -4.66 3.46 -11.61
C ALA A 72 -5.40 2.11 -11.61
N VAL A 73 -6.45 1.97 -10.79
CA VAL A 73 -7.30 0.76 -10.73
C VAL A 73 -8.23 0.68 -11.95
N SER A 74 -8.78 1.80 -12.42
CA SER A 74 -9.57 1.88 -13.66
C SER A 74 -8.72 1.59 -14.91
N ASP A 75 -7.67 2.38 -15.11
CA ASP A 75 -6.97 2.54 -16.39
C ASP A 75 -5.98 1.42 -16.72
N GLY A 76 -5.70 0.53 -15.77
CA GLY A 76 -4.97 -0.71 -16.03
C GLY A 76 -5.63 -1.58 -17.12
N ASP A 77 -6.93 -1.41 -17.42
CA ASP A 77 -7.58 -2.01 -18.58
C ASP A 77 -6.94 -1.57 -19.92
N ALA A 78 -6.59 -0.29 -20.05
CA ALA A 78 -6.00 0.25 -21.27
C ALA A 78 -4.55 -0.25 -21.41
N TYR A 79 -3.77 -0.19 -20.32
CA TYR A 79 -2.41 -0.71 -20.27
C TYR A 79 -2.37 -2.22 -20.61
N MET A 80 -3.21 -3.04 -19.96
CA MET A 80 -3.22 -4.49 -20.21
C MET A 80 -3.65 -4.85 -21.63
N ASN A 81 -4.55 -4.09 -22.26
CA ASN A 81 -4.86 -4.27 -23.68
C ASN A 81 -3.66 -3.97 -24.59
N THR A 82 -2.84 -2.95 -24.30
CA THR A 82 -1.59 -2.73 -25.06
C THR A 82 -0.57 -3.86 -24.87
N VAL A 83 -0.45 -4.41 -23.67
CA VAL A 83 0.44 -5.56 -23.38
C VAL A 83 0.00 -6.81 -24.15
N VAL A 84 -1.31 -7.10 -24.26
CA VAL A 84 -1.83 -8.22 -25.09
C VAL A 84 -1.35 -8.11 -26.53
N LEU A 85 -1.52 -6.95 -27.15
CA LEU A 85 -1.19 -6.72 -28.56
C LEU A 85 0.32 -6.85 -28.80
N SER A 86 1.15 -6.39 -27.86
CA SER A 86 2.61 -6.57 -27.93
C SER A 86 3.09 -8.03 -27.77
N SER A 87 2.30 -8.88 -27.09
CA SER A 87 2.66 -10.27 -26.77
C SER A 87 2.40 -11.27 -27.90
N GLN A 88 1.76 -10.87 -29.00
CA GLN A 88 1.27 -11.80 -30.03
C GLN A 88 2.34 -12.32 -31.01
N LYS A 89 3.63 -12.20 -30.66
CA LYS A 89 4.78 -12.51 -31.55
C LYS A 89 5.46 -13.86 -31.33
N ASN A 90 4.96 -14.71 -30.41
CA ASN A 90 5.51 -16.05 -30.16
C ASN A 90 4.52 -17.15 -30.55
N ASN A 91 4.90 -17.98 -31.52
CA ASN A 91 4.17 -19.19 -31.96
C ASN A 91 4.32 -20.37 -30.98
N TRP A 92 4.15 -20.14 -29.68
CA TRP A 92 4.21 -21.18 -28.65
C TRP A 92 2.83 -21.38 -28.02
N ASN A 93 2.42 -22.66 -27.90
CA ASN A 93 1.07 -23.14 -27.56
C ASN A 93 0.65 -22.91 -26.09
N SER A 94 1.14 -21.85 -25.45
CA SER A 94 0.89 -21.53 -24.03
C SER A 94 -0.36 -20.68 -23.83
N GLN A 95 -0.74 -19.83 -24.79
CA GLN A 95 -1.93 -18.99 -24.70
C GLN A 95 -3.25 -19.80 -24.74
N THR A 96 -3.21 -21.04 -25.23
CA THR A 96 -4.31 -22.02 -25.29
C THR A 96 -4.34 -22.94 -24.06
N LEU A 97 -3.17 -23.31 -23.53
CA LEU A 97 -3.03 -24.26 -22.42
C LEU A 97 -3.55 -23.73 -21.08
N TYR A 98 -3.21 -22.49 -20.68
CA TYR A 98 -3.66 -21.94 -19.39
C TYR A 98 -5.20 -21.80 -19.29
N PRO A 99 -5.92 -21.31 -20.32
CA PRO A 99 -7.39 -21.36 -20.36
C PRO A 99 -7.95 -22.77 -20.20
N LEU A 100 -7.38 -23.74 -20.90
CA LEU A 100 -7.85 -25.13 -20.86
C LEU A 100 -7.68 -25.72 -19.45
N LEU A 101 -6.53 -25.50 -18.81
CA LEU A 101 -6.29 -25.89 -17.41
C LEU A 101 -7.27 -25.21 -16.45
N TYR A 102 -7.53 -23.90 -16.63
CA TYR A 102 -8.48 -23.15 -15.80
C TYR A 102 -9.90 -23.71 -15.88
N TRP A 103 -10.37 -24.02 -17.10
CA TRP A 103 -11.68 -24.62 -17.31
C TRP A 103 -11.74 -26.08 -16.84
N LEU A 104 -10.65 -26.84 -16.92
CA LEU A 104 -10.56 -28.20 -16.38
C LEU A 104 -10.69 -28.21 -14.85
N VAL A 105 -10.03 -27.30 -14.12
CA VAL A 105 -10.23 -27.15 -12.67
C VAL A 105 -11.67 -26.74 -12.35
N SER A 106 -12.24 -25.81 -13.13
CA SER A 106 -13.63 -25.38 -12.97
C SER A 106 -14.63 -26.54 -13.20
N LEU A 107 -14.35 -27.44 -14.16
CA LEU A 107 -15.13 -28.66 -14.40
C LEU A 107 -15.08 -29.62 -13.21
N VAL A 108 -13.93 -29.77 -12.52
CA VAL A 108 -13.86 -30.57 -11.29
C VAL A 108 -14.82 -30.03 -10.22
N PHE A 109 -14.91 -28.70 -10.05
CA PHE A 109 -15.88 -28.11 -9.12
C PHE A 109 -17.34 -28.36 -9.53
N VAL A 110 -17.65 -28.34 -10.83
CA VAL A 110 -18.98 -28.74 -11.35
C VAL A 110 -19.28 -30.21 -11.00
N LEU A 111 -18.34 -31.12 -11.24
CA LEU A 111 -18.52 -32.55 -10.94
C LEU A 111 -18.68 -32.82 -9.44
N LEU A 112 -17.96 -32.10 -8.58
CA LEU A 112 -18.14 -32.19 -7.12
C LEU A 112 -19.54 -31.71 -6.69
N LEU A 113 -20.03 -30.60 -7.23
CA LEU A 113 -21.38 -30.12 -6.96
C LEU A 113 -22.46 -31.11 -7.45
N LEU A 114 -22.31 -31.66 -8.66
CA LEU A 114 -23.21 -32.66 -9.21
C LEU A 114 -23.21 -33.95 -8.39
N ARG A 115 -22.05 -34.41 -7.88
CA ARG A 115 -21.96 -35.55 -6.95
C ARG A 115 -22.74 -35.29 -5.67
N THR A 116 -22.63 -34.11 -5.07
CA THR A 116 -23.39 -33.75 -3.86
C THR A 116 -24.90 -33.76 -4.12
N LEU A 117 -25.35 -33.16 -5.23
CA LEU A 117 -26.77 -33.16 -5.62
C LEU A 117 -27.27 -34.57 -5.95
N TYR A 118 -26.44 -35.44 -6.53
CA TYR A 118 -26.77 -36.84 -6.79
C TYR A 118 -26.95 -37.65 -5.50
N ILE A 119 -26.08 -37.47 -4.50
CA ILE A 119 -26.22 -38.14 -3.19
C ILE A 119 -27.54 -37.74 -2.52
N ILE A 120 -27.88 -36.45 -2.49
CA ILE A 120 -29.17 -35.97 -1.97
C ILE A 120 -30.34 -36.57 -2.76
N ARG A 121 -30.25 -36.60 -4.11
CA ARG A 121 -31.27 -37.22 -4.98
C ARG A 121 -31.40 -38.73 -4.77
N LYS A 122 -30.33 -39.44 -4.38
CA LYS A 122 -30.36 -40.86 -4.00
C LYS A 122 -31.14 -41.03 -2.70
N LEU A 123 -30.82 -40.26 -1.65
CA LEU A 123 -31.54 -40.30 -0.37
C LEU A 123 -33.04 -39.99 -0.55
N LEU A 124 -33.37 -38.96 -1.34
CA LEU A 124 -34.76 -38.59 -1.69
C LEU A 124 -35.54 -39.69 -2.45
N LYS A 125 -34.86 -40.65 -3.09
CA LYS A 125 -35.48 -41.80 -3.76
C LYS A 125 -35.53 -43.05 -2.88
N GLN A 126 -34.61 -43.19 -1.94
CA GLN A 126 -34.42 -44.40 -1.13
C GLN A 126 -35.34 -44.42 0.09
N TYR A 127 -35.64 -43.25 0.68
CA TYR A 127 -36.42 -43.14 1.92
C TYR A 127 -37.71 -42.34 1.69
N PRO A 128 -38.86 -42.79 2.25
CA PRO A 128 -40.14 -42.11 2.07
C PRO A 128 -40.17 -40.78 2.83
N ALA A 129 -40.71 -39.73 2.18
CA ALA A 129 -40.88 -38.42 2.79
C ALA A 129 -42.25 -38.31 3.48
N LYS A 130 -42.26 -38.09 4.80
CA LYS A 130 -43.46 -37.75 5.58
C LYS A 130 -43.61 -36.23 5.62
N LYS A 131 -44.72 -35.70 5.12
CA LYS A 131 -44.99 -34.25 5.17
C LYS A 131 -45.45 -33.86 6.59
N ILE A 132 -44.77 -32.89 7.19
CA ILE A 132 -45.10 -32.26 8.47
C ILE A 132 -45.20 -30.77 8.21
N GLU A 133 -46.40 -30.21 8.25
CA GLU A 133 -46.71 -28.82 7.85
C GLU A 133 -46.18 -28.49 6.43
N GLU A 134 -45.25 -27.54 6.30
CA GLU A 134 -44.58 -27.17 5.05
C GLU A 134 -43.29 -27.97 4.77
N ILE A 135 -42.86 -28.84 5.68
CA ILE A 135 -41.57 -29.52 5.68
C ILE A 135 -41.74 -30.99 5.29
N ASN A 136 -40.79 -31.53 4.55
CA ASN A 136 -40.72 -32.94 4.19
C ASN A 136 -39.68 -33.61 5.09
N PHE A 137 -40.13 -34.49 5.97
CA PHE A 137 -39.31 -35.18 6.97
C PHE A 137 -38.95 -36.58 6.45
N ILE A 138 -37.67 -36.91 6.44
CA ILE A 138 -37.13 -38.16 5.87
C ILE A 138 -36.31 -38.86 6.95
N ASN A 139 -36.80 -40.00 7.41
CA ASN A 139 -36.09 -40.86 8.36
C ASN A 139 -35.09 -41.76 7.63
N THR A 140 -33.88 -41.86 8.17
CA THR A 140 -32.79 -42.67 7.61
C THR A 140 -31.81 -43.10 8.71
N ASP A 141 -31.03 -44.13 8.43
CA ASP A 141 -29.98 -44.66 9.31
C ASP A 141 -28.57 -44.21 8.87
N ASP A 142 -28.48 -43.18 8.03
CA ASP A 142 -27.22 -42.66 7.49
C ASP A 142 -26.48 -41.77 8.53
N ASP A 143 -25.24 -42.14 8.87
CA ASP A 143 -24.38 -41.44 9.85
C ASP A 143 -24.13 -39.95 9.52
N SER A 144 -24.38 -39.50 8.29
CA SER A 144 -24.25 -38.08 7.92
C SER A 144 -25.45 -37.21 8.30
N THR A 145 -26.48 -37.78 8.93
CA THR A 145 -27.69 -37.09 9.40
C THR A 145 -27.66 -36.83 10.91
N PRO A 146 -28.30 -35.77 11.43
CA PRO A 146 -29.32 -34.92 10.78
C PRO A 146 -28.76 -33.76 9.94
N PHE A 147 -29.45 -33.42 8.85
CA PHE A 147 -29.21 -32.20 8.07
C PHE A 147 -30.45 -31.76 7.28
N SER A 148 -30.49 -30.48 6.90
CA SER A 148 -31.56 -29.88 6.10
C SER A 148 -31.11 -29.41 4.71
N PHE A 149 -32.00 -29.58 3.72
CA PHE A 149 -31.79 -29.13 2.35
C PHE A 149 -33.11 -28.65 1.70
N PHE A 150 -33.18 -27.38 1.30
CA PHE A 150 -34.40 -26.71 0.83
C PHE A 150 -35.58 -26.83 1.79
N LYS A 151 -36.56 -27.70 1.50
CA LYS A 151 -37.73 -28.01 2.36
C LYS A 151 -37.69 -29.45 2.91
N PHE A 152 -36.52 -30.09 2.90
CA PHE A 152 -36.31 -31.45 3.38
C PHE A 152 -35.45 -31.46 4.65
N ILE A 153 -35.86 -32.23 5.66
CA ILE A 153 -35.02 -32.61 6.81
C ILE A 153 -34.73 -34.10 6.66
N PHE A 154 -33.45 -34.45 6.65
CA PHE A 154 -32.98 -35.82 6.76
C PHE A 154 -32.63 -36.06 8.22
N TRP A 155 -33.27 -37.04 8.84
CA TRP A 155 -33.23 -37.29 10.28
C TRP A 155 -32.70 -38.69 10.58
N ASN A 156 -31.81 -38.80 11.56
CA ASN A 156 -31.24 -40.08 11.98
C ASN A 156 -32.18 -40.80 12.96
N ASN A 157 -32.56 -42.04 12.67
CA ASN A 157 -33.46 -42.82 13.53
C ASN A 157 -32.89 -43.09 14.95
N SER A 158 -31.58 -42.97 15.16
CA SER A 158 -30.97 -43.09 16.49
C SER A 158 -31.22 -41.89 17.42
N ILE A 159 -31.73 -40.78 16.89
CA ILE A 159 -32.03 -39.56 17.66
C ILE A 159 -33.53 -39.46 17.87
N ASP A 160 -33.98 -39.67 19.11
CA ASP A 160 -35.36 -39.43 19.52
C ASP A 160 -35.72 -37.95 19.39
N VAL A 161 -36.68 -37.64 18.51
CA VAL A 161 -37.20 -36.29 18.24
C VAL A 161 -37.86 -35.68 19.50
N ASP A 162 -38.51 -36.51 20.32
CA ASP A 162 -39.25 -36.08 21.51
C ASP A 162 -38.38 -35.96 22.76
N SER A 163 -37.09 -36.28 22.66
CA SER A 163 -36.11 -35.91 23.67
C SER A 163 -35.89 -34.38 23.71
N THR A 164 -35.42 -33.84 24.84
CA THR A 164 -35.07 -32.41 24.96
C THR A 164 -34.02 -31.99 23.93
N THR A 165 -33.03 -32.87 23.72
CA THR A 165 -31.95 -32.72 22.75
C THR A 165 -32.47 -32.80 21.31
N GLY A 166 -33.32 -33.78 21.00
CA GLY A 166 -33.96 -33.95 19.70
C GLY A 166 -34.79 -32.74 19.30
N ARG A 167 -35.63 -32.21 20.19
CA ARG A 167 -36.39 -30.97 19.93
C ARG A 167 -35.50 -29.77 19.62
N GLN A 168 -34.34 -29.65 20.27
CA GLN A 168 -33.39 -28.56 19.99
C GLN A 168 -32.72 -28.72 18.61
N ILE A 169 -32.28 -29.93 18.26
CA ILE A 169 -31.72 -30.26 16.93
C ILE A 169 -32.78 -30.05 15.84
N PHE A 170 -34.02 -30.45 16.08
CA PHE A 170 -35.14 -30.23 15.16
C PHE A 170 -35.40 -28.73 14.94
N LYS A 171 -35.49 -27.92 16.00
CA LYS A 171 -35.59 -26.45 15.88
C LYS A 171 -34.40 -25.84 15.10
N HIS A 172 -33.18 -26.37 15.28
CA HIS A 172 -31.99 -25.95 14.54
C HIS A 172 -32.10 -26.25 13.03
N GLU A 173 -32.50 -27.45 12.63
CA GLU A 173 -32.69 -27.81 11.22
C GLU A 173 -33.87 -27.06 10.56
N VAL A 174 -34.97 -26.88 11.28
CA VAL A 174 -36.10 -26.03 10.84
C VAL A 174 -35.64 -24.59 10.61
N ALA A 175 -34.75 -24.06 11.45
CA ALA A 175 -34.20 -22.72 11.28
C ALA A 175 -33.42 -22.55 9.97
N HIS A 176 -32.63 -23.55 9.54
CA HIS A 176 -31.91 -23.52 8.25
C HIS A 176 -32.87 -23.52 7.05
N ILE A 177 -34.00 -24.23 7.14
CA ILE A 177 -35.07 -24.24 6.14
C ILE A 177 -35.77 -22.88 6.06
N GLN A 178 -36.25 -22.36 7.20
CA GLN A 178 -36.95 -21.07 7.27
C GLN A 178 -36.10 -19.91 6.74
N GLU A 179 -34.81 -19.88 7.10
CA GLU A 179 -33.88 -18.85 6.62
C GLU A 179 -33.36 -19.14 5.21
N LYS A 180 -33.72 -20.27 4.59
CA LYS A 180 -33.35 -20.65 3.21
C LYS A 180 -31.84 -20.83 2.98
N HIS A 181 -31.08 -21.27 4.00
CA HIS A 181 -29.61 -21.35 3.95
C HIS A 181 -29.06 -22.26 2.83
N SER A 182 -29.84 -23.22 2.32
CA SER A 182 -29.45 -24.05 1.17
C SER A 182 -29.24 -23.24 -0.12
N TYR A 183 -29.98 -22.14 -0.32
CA TYR A 183 -29.81 -21.27 -1.49
C TYR A 183 -28.48 -20.51 -1.43
N ASP A 184 -28.11 -19.96 -0.27
CA ASP A 184 -26.81 -19.31 -0.03
C ASP A 184 -25.65 -20.28 -0.31
N LYS A 185 -25.75 -21.50 0.23
CA LYS A 185 -24.73 -22.56 0.05
C LYS A 185 -24.62 -22.94 -1.44
N LEU A 186 -25.73 -23.01 -2.18
CA LEU A 186 -25.71 -23.30 -3.63
C LEU A 186 -25.12 -22.13 -4.44
N PHE A 187 -25.59 -20.89 -4.22
CA PHE A 187 -25.09 -19.67 -4.85
C PHE A 187 -23.56 -19.56 -4.73
N LEU A 188 -23.03 -19.79 -3.53
CA LEU A 188 -21.61 -19.66 -3.28
C LEU A 188 -20.77 -20.78 -3.92
N ASN A 189 -21.29 -22.02 -4.02
CA ASN A 189 -20.62 -23.06 -4.79
C ASN A 189 -20.64 -22.74 -6.30
N ILE A 190 -21.71 -22.14 -6.82
CA ILE A 190 -21.77 -21.63 -8.21
C ILE A 190 -20.72 -20.53 -8.42
N CYS A 191 -20.61 -19.55 -7.52
CA CYS A 191 -19.54 -18.55 -7.58
C CYS A 191 -18.15 -19.19 -7.53
N LEU A 192 -17.94 -20.19 -6.66
CA LEU A 192 -16.63 -20.88 -6.57
C LEU A 192 -16.30 -21.69 -7.82
N ILE A 193 -17.25 -22.19 -8.61
CA ILE A 193 -16.96 -22.82 -9.91
C ILE A 193 -16.23 -21.84 -10.84
N PHE A 194 -16.68 -20.59 -10.90
CA PHE A 194 -16.11 -19.57 -11.79
C PHE A 194 -14.95 -18.76 -11.17
N PHE A 195 -14.80 -18.77 -9.85
CA PHE A 195 -13.84 -17.95 -9.11
C PHE A 195 -13.07 -18.77 -8.05
N TRP A 196 -12.80 -20.06 -8.32
CA TRP A 196 -12.11 -20.97 -7.40
C TRP A 196 -10.73 -20.46 -6.95
N CYS A 197 -10.05 -19.68 -7.81
CA CYS A 197 -8.76 -19.07 -7.54
C CYS A 197 -8.83 -17.82 -6.64
N ASN A 198 -10.02 -17.30 -6.31
CA ASN A 198 -10.18 -16.16 -5.42
C ASN A 198 -10.14 -16.62 -3.94
N PRO A 199 -9.05 -16.34 -3.18
CA PRO A 199 -8.94 -16.81 -1.79
C PRO A 199 -10.00 -16.18 -0.88
N PHE A 200 -10.50 -14.99 -1.20
CA PHE A 200 -11.50 -14.32 -0.39
C PHE A 200 -12.85 -15.03 -0.45
N PHE A 201 -13.26 -15.59 -1.61
CA PHE A 201 -14.52 -16.34 -1.73
C PHE A 201 -14.54 -17.60 -0.84
N TRP A 202 -13.40 -18.23 -0.60
CA TRP A 202 -13.26 -19.31 0.39
C TRP A 202 -13.44 -18.81 1.83
N ILE A 203 -12.98 -17.60 2.15
CA ILE A 203 -13.21 -16.98 3.46
C ILE A 203 -14.68 -16.55 3.61
N TYR A 204 -15.29 -15.97 2.56
CA TYR A 204 -16.75 -15.72 2.52
C TYR A 204 -17.53 -17.00 2.81
N ARG A 205 -17.16 -18.16 2.24
CA ARG A 205 -17.78 -19.47 2.53
C ARG A 205 -17.66 -19.86 4.00
N LYS A 206 -16.47 -19.72 4.59
CA LYS A 206 -16.25 -20.02 6.00
C LYS A 206 -17.06 -19.10 6.93
N GLU A 207 -17.16 -17.82 6.60
CA GLU A 207 -17.86 -16.82 7.41
C GLU A 207 -19.39 -16.88 7.23
N LEU A 208 -19.90 -17.10 6.02
CA LEU A 208 -21.34 -17.31 5.75
C LEU A 208 -21.87 -18.57 6.44
N ASN A 209 -21.17 -19.71 6.30
CA ASN A 209 -21.55 -20.93 7.01
C ASN A 209 -21.63 -20.69 8.51
N MET A 210 -20.63 -20.01 9.09
CA MET A 210 -20.61 -19.68 10.52
C MET A 210 -21.78 -18.77 10.95
N ILE A 211 -22.23 -17.87 10.07
CA ILE A 211 -23.43 -17.04 10.31
C ILE A 211 -24.71 -17.86 10.19
N HIS A 212 -24.79 -18.85 9.29
CA HIS A 212 -25.91 -19.79 9.22
C HIS A 212 -26.06 -20.54 10.55
N GLU A 213 -24.95 -21.09 11.07
CA GLU A 213 -24.92 -21.73 12.39
C GLU A 213 -25.40 -20.77 13.48
N PHE A 214 -24.90 -19.55 13.55
CA PHE A 214 -25.32 -18.58 14.58
C PHE A 214 -26.81 -18.24 14.56
N ILE A 215 -27.43 -18.18 13.37
CA ILE A 215 -28.87 -17.91 13.24
C ILE A 215 -29.69 -19.13 13.69
N ALA A 216 -29.27 -20.34 13.31
CA ALA A 216 -29.93 -21.58 13.70
C ALA A 216 -29.76 -21.88 15.21
N ASP A 217 -28.55 -21.70 15.74
CA ASP A 217 -28.23 -21.78 17.18
C ASP A 217 -29.12 -20.84 18.00
N LYS A 218 -29.27 -19.57 17.58
CA LYS A 218 -30.12 -18.62 18.29
C LYS A 218 -31.60 -19.06 18.33
N LYS A 219 -32.14 -19.54 17.20
CA LYS A 219 -33.55 -19.99 17.12
C LYS A 219 -33.81 -21.29 17.90
N ALA A 220 -32.83 -22.18 18.01
CA ALA A 220 -32.97 -23.41 18.79
C ALA A 220 -33.09 -23.16 20.31
N VAL A 221 -32.48 -22.06 20.77
CA VAL A 221 -32.36 -21.66 22.19
C VAL A 221 -33.44 -20.65 22.63
N GLU A 222 -34.20 -20.05 21.71
CA GLU A 222 -35.12 -18.94 21.98
C GLU A 222 -36.16 -19.22 23.11
N ASP A 223 -36.50 -20.49 23.34
CA ASP A 223 -37.41 -20.95 24.41
C ASP A 223 -36.78 -22.00 25.38
N ASN A 224 -35.46 -22.25 25.34
CA ASN A 224 -34.83 -23.43 25.95
C ASN A 224 -33.55 -23.13 26.74
N ASP A 225 -33.11 -24.08 27.58
CA ASP A 225 -31.82 -23.96 28.30
C ASP A 225 -30.62 -23.87 27.33
N THR A 226 -29.96 -22.70 27.39
CA THR A 226 -28.75 -22.37 26.63
C THR A 226 -27.56 -23.24 27.05
N ALA A 227 -27.47 -23.65 28.32
CA ALA A 227 -26.37 -24.45 28.84
C ALA A 227 -26.46 -25.90 28.35
N ALA A 228 -27.64 -26.53 28.42
CA ALA A 228 -27.88 -27.84 27.83
C ALA A 228 -27.59 -27.87 26.32
N PHE A 229 -28.03 -26.85 25.56
CA PHE A 229 -27.75 -26.76 24.12
C PHE A 229 -26.26 -26.57 23.81
N ALA A 230 -25.55 -25.75 24.60
CA ALA A 230 -24.11 -25.57 24.50
C ALA A 230 -23.34 -26.87 24.79
N ALA A 231 -23.76 -27.64 25.79
CA ALA A 231 -23.20 -28.95 26.12
C ALA A 231 -23.47 -29.97 24.99
N MET A 232 -24.67 -29.96 24.41
CA MET A 232 -25.00 -30.78 23.23
C MET A 232 -24.09 -30.47 22.04
N ILE A 233 -23.94 -29.20 21.65
CA ILE A 233 -23.06 -28.80 20.52
C ILE A 233 -21.61 -29.25 20.77
N LEU A 234 -21.14 -29.16 22.01
CA LEU A 234 -19.84 -29.67 22.39
C LEU A 234 -19.77 -31.19 22.18
N GLN A 235 -20.70 -31.93 22.77
CA GLN A 235 -20.74 -33.40 22.74
C GLN A 235 -20.88 -33.96 21.32
N SER A 236 -21.75 -33.39 20.48
CA SER A 236 -21.92 -33.79 19.07
C SER A 236 -20.68 -33.53 18.22
N ALA A 237 -19.86 -32.55 18.61
CA ALA A 237 -18.63 -32.22 17.91
C ALA A 237 -17.39 -32.98 18.43
N TYR A 238 -17.54 -33.83 19.44
CA TYR A 238 -16.53 -34.81 19.89
C TYR A 238 -16.98 -36.26 19.59
N PRO A 239 -17.00 -36.69 18.31
CA PRO A 239 -17.11 -38.11 18.01
C PRO A 239 -15.89 -38.86 18.58
N ARG A 240 -16.13 -40.03 19.19
CA ARG A 240 -15.06 -40.91 19.68
C ARG A 240 -14.20 -41.39 18.50
N HIS A 241 -13.03 -40.81 18.26
CA HIS A 241 -12.00 -41.44 17.40
C HIS A 241 -10.57 -41.19 17.88
N ARG A 242 -9.69 -42.11 17.47
CA ARG A 242 -8.35 -42.34 18.03
C ARG A 242 -7.30 -41.68 17.14
N PHE A 243 -6.30 -41.06 17.77
CA PHE A 243 -5.24 -40.19 17.23
C PHE A 243 -4.70 -40.44 15.81
N GLU A 244 -4.44 -39.35 15.08
CA GLU A 244 -3.43 -39.27 14.02
C GLU A 244 -2.55 -38.02 14.26
N LEU A 245 -1.42 -38.19 14.95
CA LEU A 245 -0.33 -37.20 15.14
C LEU A 245 -0.78 -35.74 15.43
N THR A 246 -1.44 -35.56 16.58
CA THR A 246 -2.34 -34.45 16.86
C THR A 246 -1.70 -33.14 17.34
N ASN A 247 -2.41 -32.04 17.10
CA ASN A 247 -2.50 -30.95 18.08
C ASN A 247 -3.96 -30.47 18.15
N ASN A 248 -4.64 -30.66 19.29
CA ASN A 248 -6.07 -30.33 19.41
C ASN A 248 -6.43 -29.98 20.86
N PHE A 249 -6.99 -28.78 21.07
CA PHE A 249 -7.64 -28.45 22.35
C PHE A 249 -8.88 -27.55 22.19
N PHE A 250 -8.96 -26.72 21.14
CA PHE A 250 -10.21 -26.06 20.75
C PHE A 250 -10.31 -25.81 19.24
N TYR A 251 -11.29 -26.45 18.57
CA TYR A 251 -11.69 -26.05 17.22
C TYR A 251 -12.25 -24.61 17.25
N SER A 252 -11.57 -23.69 16.55
CA SER A 252 -11.98 -22.28 16.43
C SER A 252 -13.46 -22.08 16.03
N PRO A 253 -14.07 -22.88 15.12
CA PRO A 253 -15.50 -22.82 14.81
C PRO A 253 -16.44 -22.94 16.03
N ILE A 254 -16.27 -23.99 16.84
CA ILE A 254 -17.17 -24.32 17.96
C ILE A 254 -17.08 -23.24 19.04
N LYS A 255 -15.85 -22.86 19.42
CA LYS A 255 -15.59 -21.75 20.35
C LYS A 255 -16.29 -20.47 19.92
N ARG A 256 -16.39 -20.21 18.60
CA ARG A 256 -17.09 -19.03 18.07
C ARG A 256 -18.61 -19.12 18.20
N ARG A 257 -19.21 -20.30 17.98
CA ARG A 257 -20.65 -20.56 18.22
C ARG A 257 -21.02 -20.33 19.68
N LEU A 258 -20.31 -21.00 20.59
CA LEU A 258 -20.50 -20.87 22.04
C LEU A 258 -20.32 -19.43 22.54
N HIS A 259 -19.33 -18.69 22.02
CA HIS A 259 -19.15 -17.28 22.37
C HIS A 259 -20.27 -16.39 21.84
N MET A 260 -20.82 -16.64 20.64
CA MET A 260 -21.91 -15.82 20.11
C MET A 260 -23.26 -16.13 20.79
N LEU A 261 -23.49 -17.37 21.22
CA LEU A 261 -24.66 -17.78 22.01
C LEU A 261 -24.75 -17.05 23.36
N THR A 262 -23.61 -16.80 24.01
CA THR A 262 -23.54 -16.23 25.37
C THR A 262 -23.32 -14.72 25.40
N LYS A 263 -23.35 -14.04 24.24
CA LYS A 263 -22.95 -12.64 24.10
C LYS A 263 -24.14 -11.68 24.14
N ILE A 264 -23.97 -10.61 24.92
CA ILE A 264 -24.88 -9.46 25.00
C ILE A 264 -24.22 -8.27 24.25
N ASP A 265 -24.99 -7.48 23.50
CA ASP A 265 -24.48 -6.39 22.64
C ASP A 265 -25.19 -5.04 22.92
N ASN A 266 -24.53 -3.93 22.57
CA ASN A 266 -25.03 -2.58 22.80
C ASN A 266 -25.68 -2.03 21.52
N PRO A 267 -26.98 -1.66 21.54
CA PRO A 267 -27.71 -1.29 20.32
C PRO A 267 -27.19 -0.01 19.66
N ARG A 268 -26.68 0.99 20.41
CA ARG A 268 -26.34 2.31 19.84
C ARG A 268 -25.13 2.25 18.90
N ILE A 269 -24.07 1.55 19.31
CA ILE A 269 -22.84 1.39 18.50
C ILE A 269 -23.12 0.53 17.25
N SER A 270 -24.05 -0.42 17.37
CA SER A 270 -24.44 -1.37 16.32
C SER A 270 -25.10 -0.71 15.08
N TYR A 271 -25.85 0.39 15.23
CA TYR A 271 -26.43 1.09 14.06
C TYR A 271 -25.38 1.89 13.28
N PHE A 272 -24.52 2.65 13.95
CA PHE A 272 -23.47 3.47 13.31
C PHE A 272 -22.52 2.62 12.46
N VAL A 273 -22.11 1.46 12.98
CA VAL A 273 -21.25 0.50 12.28
C VAL A 273 -21.92 -0.15 11.05
N ARG A 274 -23.25 -0.19 10.98
CA ARG A 274 -23.96 -0.62 9.77
C ARG A 274 -24.01 0.49 8.72
N LEU A 275 -24.24 1.74 9.13
CA LEU A 275 -24.28 2.90 8.24
C LEU A 275 -22.93 3.17 7.53
N MET A 276 -21.81 2.92 8.22
CA MET A 276 -20.46 3.15 7.68
C MET A 276 -20.07 2.30 6.46
N VAL A 277 -20.92 1.36 6.04
CA VAL A 277 -20.77 0.64 4.77
C VAL A 277 -20.99 1.54 3.55
N LEU A 278 -21.83 2.57 3.67
CA LEU A 278 -22.23 3.45 2.56
C LEU A 278 -21.05 4.26 1.97
N PRO A 279 -20.22 4.98 2.76
CA PRO A 279 -19.05 5.66 2.21
C PRO A 279 -18.05 4.68 1.57
N LEU A 280 -17.86 3.49 2.14
CA LEU A 280 -17.02 2.46 1.53
C LEU A 280 -17.59 2.00 0.18
N ALA A 281 -18.90 1.76 0.10
CA ALA A 281 -19.57 1.35 -1.14
C ALA A 281 -19.43 2.42 -2.23
N ILE A 282 -19.53 3.71 -1.89
CA ILE A 282 -19.31 4.83 -2.82
C ILE A 282 -17.85 4.86 -3.31
N ILE A 283 -16.87 4.69 -2.41
CA ILE A 283 -15.44 4.67 -2.77
C ILE A 283 -15.13 3.49 -3.69
N VAL A 284 -15.62 2.28 -3.35
CA VAL A 284 -15.41 1.08 -4.17
C VAL A 284 -16.14 1.20 -5.51
N PHE A 285 -17.37 1.73 -5.54
CA PHE A 285 -18.07 2.02 -6.79
C PHE A 285 -17.26 2.96 -7.69
N ALA A 286 -16.78 4.09 -7.16
CA ALA A 286 -15.96 5.03 -7.91
C ALA A 286 -14.64 4.39 -8.40
N ALA A 287 -13.94 3.65 -7.53
CA ALA A 287 -12.65 3.02 -7.84
C ALA A 287 -12.69 2.00 -8.98
N PHE A 288 -13.80 1.27 -9.11
CA PHE A 288 -13.93 0.19 -10.09
C PHE A 288 -14.76 0.54 -11.33
N THR A 289 -15.67 1.53 -11.25
CA THR A 289 -16.57 1.88 -12.36
C THR A 289 -16.22 3.16 -13.10
N PHE A 290 -15.60 4.15 -12.45
CA PHE A 290 -15.37 5.46 -13.04
C PHE A 290 -14.04 5.50 -13.80
N LYS A 291 -14.14 5.69 -15.12
CA LYS A 291 -12.99 5.93 -15.99
C LYS A 291 -12.91 7.39 -16.40
N ALA A 292 -11.76 8.03 -16.13
CA ALA A 292 -11.52 9.40 -16.54
C ALA A 292 -11.28 9.44 -18.06
N LYS A 293 -12.09 10.20 -18.80
CA LYS A 293 -11.79 10.56 -20.17
C LYS A 293 -10.91 11.82 -20.13
N THR A 294 -9.62 11.66 -20.40
CA THR A 294 -8.73 12.82 -20.64
C THR A 294 -9.24 13.56 -21.87
N ASN A 295 -9.59 14.85 -21.70
CA ASN A 295 -9.77 15.72 -22.85
C ASN A 295 -8.42 15.82 -23.58
N ASN A 296 -8.41 15.59 -24.89
CA ASN A 296 -7.36 16.16 -25.72
C ASN A 296 -7.56 17.67 -25.64
N SER A 297 -6.72 18.36 -24.87
CA SER A 297 -6.73 19.81 -24.80
C SER A 297 -6.35 20.37 -26.16
N ILE A 298 -7.30 21.02 -26.82
CA ILE A 298 -7.04 21.80 -28.03
C ILE A 298 -5.91 22.78 -27.69
N TYR A 299 -4.87 22.78 -28.52
CA TYR A 299 -3.69 23.59 -28.26
C TYR A 299 -4.02 25.09 -28.35
N HIS A 300 -3.75 25.84 -27.29
CA HIS A 300 -3.96 27.29 -27.21
C HIS A 300 -2.68 28.01 -26.75
N GLY A 301 -1.63 27.90 -27.56
CA GLY A 301 -0.30 28.46 -27.26
C GLY A 301 0.20 29.47 -28.30
N LYS A 302 1.53 29.58 -28.43
CA LYS A 302 2.15 30.35 -29.53
C LYS A 302 1.73 29.72 -30.85
N LYS A 303 1.29 30.52 -31.83
CA LYS A 303 1.04 30.01 -33.18
C LYS A 303 2.26 29.27 -33.73
N ILE A 304 2.05 28.04 -34.19
CA ILE A 304 3.08 27.23 -34.86
C ILE A 304 2.74 27.01 -36.32
N THR A 305 3.75 27.01 -37.18
CA THR A 305 3.63 26.64 -38.60
C THR A 305 4.11 25.22 -38.80
N VAL A 306 3.23 24.36 -39.30
CA VAL A 306 3.51 22.95 -39.56
C VAL A 306 3.47 22.72 -41.06
N VAL A 307 4.60 22.29 -41.61
CA VAL A 307 4.71 21.93 -43.03
C VAL A 307 4.44 20.44 -43.19
N ILE A 308 3.38 20.14 -43.91
CA ILE A 308 2.98 18.79 -44.29
C ILE A 308 3.48 18.54 -45.70
N ASP A 309 4.37 17.56 -45.85
CA ASP A 309 4.99 17.19 -47.11
C ASP A 309 4.29 15.97 -47.72
N ALA A 310 3.78 16.13 -48.93
CA ALA A 310 3.23 15.02 -49.72
C ALA A 310 4.36 14.45 -50.59
N GLY A 311 4.93 13.31 -50.21
CA GLY A 311 6.01 12.64 -50.93
C GLY A 311 5.70 12.43 -52.42
N HIS A 312 6.75 12.38 -53.25
CA HIS A 312 6.66 12.24 -54.71
C HIS A 312 5.87 13.38 -55.39
N GLY A 313 5.45 13.21 -56.64
CA GLY A 313 4.65 14.18 -57.41
C GLY A 313 5.20 14.46 -58.82
N GLY A 314 4.32 14.85 -59.74
CA GLY A 314 4.66 15.03 -61.16
C GLY A 314 5.11 13.72 -61.80
N ASP A 315 6.25 13.73 -62.47
CA ASP A 315 6.84 12.55 -63.12
C ASP A 315 7.32 11.49 -62.11
N ASP A 316 7.57 11.88 -60.86
CA ASP A 316 7.84 10.94 -59.77
C ASP A 316 6.51 10.39 -59.22
N ALA A 317 6.16 9.17 -59.63
CA ALA A 317 4.95 8.49 -59.20
C ALA A 317 5.03 7.90 -57.78
N GLY A 318 6.24 7.74 -57.24
CA GLY A 318 6.51 6.86 -56.10
C GLY A 318 6.20 5.39 -56.40
N ALA A 319 5.95 4.60 -55.35
CA ALA A 319 5.53 3.22 -55.48
C ALA A 319 4.10 3.08 -56.08
N LYS A 320 3.79 1.90 -56.61
CA LYS A 320 2.52 1.60 -57.31
C LYS A 320 1.90 0.32 -56.79
N SER A 321 0.59 0.34 -56.53
CA SER A 321 -0.16 -0.84 -56.10
C SER A 321 -0.36 -1.86 -57.23
N PRO A 322 -0.79 -3.10 -56.92
CA PRO A 322 -1.19 -4.07 -57.94
C PRO A 322 -2.45 -3.68 -58.73
N ASP A 323 -3.26 -2.72 -58.24
CA ASP A 323 -4.50 -2.24 -58.88
C ASP A 323 -4.33 -0.92 -59.66
N GLY A 324 -3.15 -0.30 -59.61
CA GLY A 324 -2.81 0.90 -60.38
C GLY A 324 -2.71 2.19 -59.59
N THR A 325 -3.19 2.22 -58.35
CA THR A 325 -3.03 3.33 -57.40
C THR A 325 -1.56 3.75 -57.27
N LEU A 326 -1.29 5.06 -57.34
CA LEU A 326 0.05 5.63 -57.20
C LEU A 326 0.25 6.22 -55.79
N GLU A 327 1.45 6.07 -55.26
CA GLU A 327 1.84 6.63 -53.96
C GLU A 327 1.68 8.16 -53.92
N LYS A 328 2.11 8.86 -54.99
CA LYS A 328 2.01 10.32 -55.06
C LYS A 328 0.59 10.87 -54.85
N ASP A 329 -0.43 10.10 -55.23
CA ASP A 329 -1.85 10.49 -55.14
C ASP A 329 -2.39 10.25 -53.73
N LEU A 330 -2.04 9.12 -53.11
CA LEU A 330 -2.35 8.82 -51.71
C LEU A 330 -1.70 9.86 -50.77
N ASN A 331 -0.42 10.16 -50.98
CA ASN A 331 0.32 11.16 -50.19
C ASN A 331 -0.35 12.54 -50.28
N LEU A 332 -0.72 12.99 -51.48
CA LEU A 332 -1.39 14.28 -51.67
C LEU A 332 -2.79 14.29 -51.03
N ALA A 333 -3.55 13.20 -51.15
CA ALA A 333 -4.88 13.10 -50.56
C ALA A 333 -4.85 13.10 -49.02
N ILE A 334 -3.86 12.42 -48.41
CA ILE A 334 -3.65 12.42 -46.96
C ILE A 334 -3.21 13.81 -46.48
N ALA A 335 -2.23 14.43 -47.14
CA ALA A 335 -1.76 15.78 -46.81
C ALA A 335 -2.90 16.83 -46.89
N LYS A 336 -3.72 16.77 -47.94
CA LYS A 336 -4.92 17.62 -48.07
C LYS A 336 -5.92 17.38 -46.94
N LYS A 337 -6.18 16.12 -46.57
CA LYS A 337 -7.11 15.79 -45.47
C LYS A 337 -6.61 16.29 -44.10
N VAL A 338 -5.29 16.29 -43.87
CA VAL A 338 -4.68 16.93 -42.66
C VAL A 338 -4.97 18.44 -42.63
N LYS A 339 -4.81 19.14 -43.76
CA LYS A 339 -5.11 20.58 -43.85
C LYS A 339 -6.60 20.88 -43.71
N GLU A 340 -7.45 20.05 -44.31
CA GLU A 340 -8.91 20.15 -44.30
C GLU A 340 -9.51 20.00 -42.89
N LEU A 341 -9.03 19.03 -42.11
CA LEU A 341 -9.56 18.73 -40.76
C LEU A 341 -8.93 19.57 -39.64
N ASN A 342 -8.03 20.51 -39.96
CA ASN A 342 -7.40 21.36 -38.96
C ASN A 342 -8.32 22.49 -38.51
N GLU A 343 -9.06 22.26 -37.42
CA GLU A 343 -9.91 23.27 -36.78
C GLU A 343 -9.13 24.23 -35.87
N ASN A 344 -7.87 23.91 -35.52
CA ASN A 344 -7.07 24.69 -34.58
C ASN A 344 -6.40 25.91 -35.26
N LYS A 345 -6.85 27.12 -34.89
CA LYS A 345 -6.37 28.41 -35.42
C LYS A 345 -4.97 28.84 -34.98
N ASP A 346 -4.40 28.13 -34.00
CA ASP A 346 -3.02 28.30 -33.51
C ASP A 346 -2.04 27.31 -34.15
N ILE A 347 -2.54 26.39 -34.99
CA ILE A 347 -1.73 25.50 -35.83
C ILE A 347 -1.96 25.86 -37.30
N ASN A 348 -0.94 26.45 -37.93
CA ASN A 348 -0.97 26.84 -39.33
C ASN A 348 -0.41 25.71 -40.22
N ILE A 349 -1.30 24.96 -40.89
CA ILE A 349 -0.93 23.85 -41.78
C ILE A 349 -0.65 24.36 -43.21
N ILE A 350 0.58 24.16 -43.67
CA ILE A 350 1.02 24.49 -45.04
C ILE A 350 1.46 23.21 -45.74
N LEU A 351 1.05 22.99 -47.00
CA LEU A 351 1.50 21.84 -47.79
C LEU A 351 2.75 22.19 -48.62
N THR A 352 3.68 21.26 -48.82
CA THR A 352 4.79 21.45 -49.78
C THR A 352 4.29 21.55 -51.22
N ARG A 353 3.24 20.80 -51.57
CA ARG A 353 2.50 20.88 -52.83
C ARG A 353 1.00 20.73 -52.60
N GLU A 354 0.20 21.51 -53.33
CA GLU A 354 -1.27 21.37 -53.35
C GLU A 354 -1.78 20.70 -54.63
N THR A 355 -0.91 20.48 -55.61
CA THR A 355 -1.18 19.87 -56.90
C THR A 355 -0.19 18.73 -57.18
N ASP A 356 -0.37 18.05 -58.31
CA ASP A 356 0.58 17.04 -58.76
C ASP A 356 1.77 17.69 -59.47
N ILE A 357 2.76 18.12 -58.68
CA ILE A 357 4.00 18.75 -59.15
C ILE A 357 5.22 18.02 -58.58
N LEU A 358 6.27 17.94 -59.38
CA LEU A 358 7.56 17.40 -58.96
C LEU A 358 8.30 18.39 -58.05
N LEU A 359 8.72 17.92 -56.88
CA LEU A 359 9.58 18.67 -55.96
C LEU A 359 10.73 17.77 -55.48
N THR A 360 11.96 18.26 -55.63
CA THR A 360 13.15 17.58 -55.12
C THR A 360 13.18 17.57 -53.58
N PRO A 361 13.91 16.64 -52.94
CA PRO A 361 14.13 16.68 -51.49
C PRO A 361 14.62 18.05 -50.99
N GLN A 362 15.54 18.68 -51.74
CA GLN A 362 16.09 20.01 -51.49
C GLN A 362 14.99 21.07 -51.45
N GLN A 363 14.17 21.14 -52.49
CA GLN A 363 13.07 22.10 -52.59
C GLN A 363 12.05 21.94 -51.44
N ARG A 364 11.80 20.73 -50.95
CA ARG A 364 10.88 20.47 -49.82
C ARG A 364 11.40 21.07 -48.50
N VAL A 365 12.71 20.94 -48.24
CA VAL A 365 13.35 21.51 -47.04
C VAL A 365 13.54 23.02 -47.18
N GLU A 366 13.94 23.51 -48.35
CA GLU A 366 14.01 24.95 -48.64
C GLU A 366 12.65 25.62 -48.50
N PHE A 367 11.58 24.99 -48.98
CA PHE A 367 10.21 25.43 -48.78
C PHE A 367 9.88 25.50 -47.28
N ALA A 368 10.12 24.43 -46.51
CA ALA A 368 9.87 24.42 -45.07
C ALA A 368 10.62 25.53 -44.32
N LYS A 369 11.89 25.75 -44.68
CA LYS A 369 12.71 26.85 -44.16
C LYS A 369 12.15 28.23 -44.57
N SER A 370 11.73 28.41 -45.82
CA SER A 370 11.14 29.67 -46.31
C SER A 370 9.83 30.06 -45.61
N LYS A 371 9.10 29.07 -45.07
CA LYS A 371 7.88 29.28 -44.29
C LYS A 371 8.12 29.44 -42.79
N ASN A 372 9.38 29.41 -42.34
CA ASN A 372 9.77 29.37 -40.93
C ASN A 372 9.02 28.26 -40.16
N ALA A 373 8.96 27.06 -40.73
CA ALA A 373 8.24 25.93 -40.13
C ALA A 373 8.78 25.61 -38.72
N ASP A 374 7.87 25.51 -37.75
CA ASP A 374 8.18 24.99 -36.41
C ASP A 374 8.22 23.44 -36.43
N LEU A 375 7.52 22.78 -37.38
CA LEU A 375 7.51 21.31 -37.55
C LEU A 375 7.41 20.90 -39.03
N PHE A 376 7.96 19.72 -39.37
CA PHE A 376 7.85 19.10 -40.70
C PHE A 376 7.41 17.64 -40.61
N ILE A 377 6.36 17.26 -41.35
CA ILE A 377 5.83 15.89 -41.38
C ILE A 377 5.67 15.47 -42.84
N SER A 378 6.42 14.46 -43.28
CA SER A 378 6.35 13.92 -44.64
C SER A 378 5.56 12.62 -44.68
N PHE A 379 4.60 12.52 -45.60
CA PHE A 379 3.82 11.30 -45.85
C PHE A 379 4.34 10.56 -47.06
N HIS A 380 4.49 9.25 -46.87
CA HIS A 380 4.83 8.27 -47.89
C HIS A 380 3.97 7.00 -47.73
N VAL A 381 4.06 6.10 -48.72
CA VAL A 381 3.49 4.75 -48.64
C VAL A 381 4.54 3.76 -49.15
N ASP A 382 5.15 3.02 -48.23
CA ASP A 382 6.29 2.12 -48.49
C ASP A 382 5.92 1.06 -49.56
N GLY A 383 6.93 0.50 -50.23
CA GLY A 383 6.73 -0.34 -51.39
C GLY A 383 7.88 -1.33 -51.57
N GLU A 384 7.55 -2.62 -51.52
CA GLU A 384 8.50 -3.70 -51.77
C GLU A 384 8.19 -4.46 -53.07
N PRO A 385 9.19 -5.08 -53.73
CA PRO A 385 8.99 -5.82 -54.98
C PRO A 385 7.88 -6.88 -54.88
N LEU A 386 7.03 -7.00 -55.89
CA LEU A 386 5.88 -7.92 -55.90
C LEU A 386 6.26 -9.42 -55.77
N SER A 387 7.53 -9.75 -56.04
CA SER A 387 8.14 -11.07 -55.84
C SER A 387 8.37 -11.43 -54.36
N GLN A 388 8.37 -10.45 -53.45
CA GLN A 388 8.60 -10.66 -52.02
C GLN A 388 7.34 -11.26 -51.35
N LYS A 389 7.54 -12.31 -50.54
CA LYS A 389 6.49 -13.01 -49.79
C LYS A 389 7.00 -13.46 -48.40
N PRO A 390 6.17 -13.40 -47.34
CA PRO A 390 4.86 -12.74 -47.28
C PRO A 390 5.03 -11.23 -47.44
N MET A 391 4.00 -10.56 -47.99
CA MET A 391 4.10 -9.12 -48.22
C MET A 391 4.06 -8.34 -46.90
N GLN A 392 4.90 -7.33 -46.77
CA GLN A 392 4.84 -6.37 -45.68
C GLN A 392 3.53 -5.57 -45.72
N SER A 393 3.20 -4.95 -44.60
CA SER A 393 1.93 -4.28 -44.32
C SER A 393 2.12 -3.43 -43.07
N GLY A 394 1.40 -2.34 -42.91
CA GLY A 394 1.37 -1.50 -41.72
C GLY A 394 2.31 -0.29 -41.76
N MET A 395 2.01 0.65 -40.87
CA MET A 395 2.64 1.97 -40.80
C MET A 395 4.04 1.93 -40.18
N VAL A 396 4.95 2.80 -40.64
CA VAL A 396 6.32 2.96 -40.10
C VAL A 396 6.62 4.44 -39.86
N PHE A 397 7.27 4.77 -38.74
CA PHE A 397 7.72 6.11 -38.43
C PHE A 397 9.24 6.20 -38.54
N TYR A 398 9.74 7.18 -39.28
CA TYR A 398 11.16 7.46 -39.42
C TYR A 398 11.56 8.84 -38.89
N VAL A 399 12.68 8.87 -38.16
CA VAL A 399 13.34 10.08 -37.66
C VAL A 399 14.80 10.12 -38.10
N SER A 400 15.41 11.31 -38.06
CA SER A 400 16.83 11.47 -38.35
C SER A 400 17.73 10.76 -37.33
N LYS A 401 18.95 10.41 -37.74
CA LYS A 401 19.98 9.84 -36.85
C LYS A 401 20.37 10.86 -35.77
N ASN A 402 20.82 10.37 -34.61
CA ASN A 402 21.11 11.18 -33.42
C ASN A 402 22.13 12.33 -33.64
N GLN A 403 22.98 12.23 -34.65
CA GLN A 403 23.98 13.25 -35.01
C GLN A 403 23.41 14.48 -35.73
N TYR A 404 22.16 14.43 -36.20
CA TYR A 404 21.52 15.53 -36.91
C TYR A 404 20.79 16.47 -35.94
N ALA A 405 20.71 17.74 -36.32
CA ALA A 405 19.96 18.76 -35.60
C ALA A 405 18.50 18.33 -35.40
N ASN A 406 17.90 18.79 -34.30
CA ASN A 406 16.52 18.49 -33.90
C ASN A 406 16.18 17.00 -33.70
N SER A 407 17.13 16.05 -33.80
CA SER A 407 16.82 14.60 -33.79
C SER A 407 16.16 14.11 -32.50
N ASN A 408 16.35 14.79 -31.37
CA ASN A 408 15.62 14.52 -30.12
C ASN A 408 14.18 15.05 -30.19
N GLN A 409 14.00 16.29 -30.64
CA GLN A 409 12.69 16.90 -30.86
C GLN A 409 11.86 16.11 -31.89
N SER A 410 12.49 15.61 -32.97
CA SER A 410 11.88 14.73 -33.96
C SER A 410 11.37 13.42 -33.36
N LYS A 411 12.09 12.83 -32.39
CA LYS A 411 11.60 11.63 -31.67
C LYS A 411 10.41 11.95 -30.77
N ILE A 412 10.40 13.10 -30.12
CA ILE A 412 9.27 13.55 -29.28
C ILE A 412 8.05 13.81 -30.16
N LEU A 413 8.21 14.47 -31.31
CA LEU A 413 7.16 14.68 -32.32
C LEU A 413 6.65 13.34 -32.87
N ALA A 414 7.54 12.45 -33.30
CA ALA A 414 7.18 11.12 -33.78
C ALA A 414 6.44 10.31 -32.71
N SER A 415 6.85 10.41 -31.43
CA SER A 415 6.18 9.71 -30.33
C SER A 415 4.80 10.30 -30.04
N ALA A 416 4.65 11.62 -30.05
CA ALA A 416 3.36 12.28 -29.88
C ALA A 416 2.37 11.84 -30.96
N ILE A 417 2.80 11.79 -32.23
CA ILE A 417 1.98 11.33 -33.35
C ILE A 417 1.72 9.82 -33.28
N TYR A 418 2.75 8.99 -33.12
CA TYR A 418 2.66 7.52 -33.03
C TYR A 418 1.63 7.07 -31.99
N ASN A 419 1.59 7.74 -30.83
CA ASN A 419 0.69 7.37 -29.74
C ASN A 419 -0.80 7.52 -30.08
N GLU A 420 -1.16 8.40 -31.02
CA GLU A 420 -2.56 8.63 -31.42
C GLU A 420 -3.11 7.55 -32.35
N PHE A 421 -2.24 6.77 -33.01
CA PHE A 421 -2.63 5.65 -33.87
C PHE A 421 -2.97 4.36 -33.10
N ASN A 422 -2.77 4.36 -31.77
CA ASN A 422 -3.02 3.18 -30.94
C ASN A 422 -4.52 2.87 -30.81
N ASN A 423 -4.92 1.69 -31.30
CA ASN A 423 -6.26 1.09 -31.22
C ASN A 423 -7.34 1.72 -32.13
N ASN A 424 -7.02 2.72 -32.96
CA ASN A 424 -7.95 3.28 -33.94
C ASN A 424 -7.51 3.13 -35.41
N TYR A 425 -6.25 2.76 -35.66
CA TYR A 425 -5.75 2.54 -37.01
C TYR A 425 -6.10 1.15 -37.55
N GLY A 426 -6.66 1.09 -38.77
CA GLY A 426 -7.10 -0.17 -39.38
C GLY A 426 -5.98 -1.10 -39.86
N LEU A 427 -4.73 -0.65 -39.83
CA LEU A 427 -3.54 -1.45 -40.11
C LEU A 427 -2.65 -1.53 -38.87
N LYS A 428 -1.75 -2.52 -38.82
CA LYS A 428 -0.71 -2.59 -37.78
C LYS A 428 0.29 -1.43 -37.90
N ILE A 429 1.00 -1.13 -36.82
CA ILE A 429 2.16 -0.21 -36.84
C ILE A 429 3.41 -1.05 -36.57
N ASN A 430 4.39 -0.97 -37.46
CA ASN A 430 5.63 -1.76 -37.39
C ASN A 430 6.76 -0.95 -36.73
N GLY A 431 7.71 -1.67 -36.11
CA GLY A 431 9.04 -1.15 -35.74
C GLY A 431 9.10 -0.11 -34.61
N GLY A 432 7.99 0.60 -34.34
CA GLY A 432 8.04 1.81 -33.54
C GLY A 432 8.72 2.95 -34.30
N ILE A 433 9.26 3.92 -33.56
CA ILE A 433 10.01 5.04 -34.14
C ILE A 433 11.41 4.54 -34.55
N THR A 434 11.67 4.53 -35.86
CA THR A 434 12.82 3.87 -36.47
C THR A 434 13.78 4.87 -37.11
N GLN A 435 15.04 4.49 -37.31
CA GLN A 435 16.03 5.23 -38.09
C GLN A 435 16.52 4.32 -39.23
N ARG A 436 16.43 4.75 -40.51
CA ARG A 436 16.97 3.96 -41.64
C ARG A 436 18.51 3.93 -41.58
N GLN A 437 19.11 2.84 -42.09
CA GLN A 437 20.58 2.71 -42.20
C GLN A 437 21.15 3.75 -43.16
N TYR A 438 20.56 3.90 -44.34
CA TYR A 438 20.78 5.03 -45.23
C TYR A 438 19.88 6.20 -44.79
N GLY A 439 20.42 7.41 -44.81
CA GLY A 439 19.73 8.59 -44.32
C GLY A 439 18.56 9.02 -45.21
N ILE A 440 17.48 9.51 -44.60
CA ILE A 440 16.37 10.16 -45.32
C ILE A 440 16.63 11.67 -45.33
N TRP A 441 16.86 12.22 -46.52
CA TRP A 441 17.36 13.59 -46.67
C TRP A 441 16.41 14.65 -46.08
N VAL A 442 15.11 14.58 -46.38
CA VAL A 442 14.10 15.58 -45.96
C VAL A 442 13.91 15.73 -44.45
N ILE A 443 14.28 14.72 -43.66
CA ILE A 443 14.25 14.77 -42.18
C ILE A 443 15.63 15.01 -41.56
N GLN A 444 16.71 14.90 -42.33
CA GLN A 444 18.09 15.12 -41.89
C GLN A 444 18.58 16.54 -42.14
N ALA A 445 18.24 17.12 -43.29
CA ALA A 445 18.63 18.47 -43.68
C ALA A 445 17.70 19.56 -43.12
N ASN A 446 16.60 19.17 -42.47
CA ASN A 446 15.56 20.10 -42.03
C ASN A 446 16.01 20.97 -40.84
N THR A 447 15.66 22.25 -40.87
CA THR A 447 15.98 23.19 -39.79
C THR A 447 15.03 23.10 -38.60
N CYS A 448 13.92 22.37 -38.73
CA CYS A 448 12.94 22.11 -37.66
C CYS A 448 12.85 20.60 -37.32
N PRO A 449 12.18 20.21 -36.23
CA PRO A 449 11.85 18.83 -35.93
C PRO A 449 11.03 18.18 -37.05
N ALA A 450 11.50 17.03 -37.53
CA ALA A 450 11.05 16.42 -38.77
C ALA A 450 10.82 14.91 -38.65
N VAL A 451 9.69 14.44 -39.17
CA VAL A 451 9.26 13.02 -39.15
C VAL A 451 8.80 12.62 -40.56
N LEU A 452 9.13 11.39 -40.98
CA LEU A 452 8.53 10.76 -42.16
C LEU A 452 7.65 9.59 -41.70
N ILE A 453 6.45 9.50 -42.25
CA ILE A 453 5.44 8.49 -41.92
C ILE A 453 5.12 7.69 -43.18
N GLU A 454 5.58 6.45 -43.22
CA GLU A 454 5.07 5.44 -44.16
C GLU A 454 3.71 5.00 -43.66
N THR A 455 2.63 5.34 -44.35
CA THR A 455 1.27 5.10 -43.81
C THR A 455 0.81 3.64 -43.95
N GLY A 456 1.44 2.86 -44.83
CA GLY A 456 1.24 1.44 -45.06
C GLY A 456 2.17 0.96 -46.18
N PHE A 457 1.93 -0.23 -46.72
CA PHE A 457 2.66 -0.76 -47.87
C PHE A 457 1.76 -0.80 -49.12
N ILE A 458 2.00 0.07 -50.10
CA ILE A 458 1.10 0.22 -51.28
C ILE A 458 1.06 -1.04 -52.14
N THR A 459 2.11 -1.86 -52.12
CA THR A 459 2.14 -3.12 -52.86
C THR A 459 1.28 -4.21 -52.20
N ASN A 460 0.93 -4.06 -50.91
CA ASN A 460 -0.01 -4.93 -50.22
C ASN A 460 -1.46 -4.50 -50.48
N ARG A 461 -2.27 -5.43 -51.00
CA ARG A 461 -3.66 -5.15 -51.38
C ARG A 461 -4.56 -4.72 -50.21
N GLN A 462 -4.29 -5.20 -48.98
CA GLN A 462 -5.10 -4.83 -47.81
C GLN A 462 -4.80 -3.39 -47.37
N ASP A 463 -3.52 -3.04 -47.30
CA ASP A 463 -3.05 -1.69 -47.01
C ASP A 463 -3.53 -0.70 -48.07
N ALA A 464 -3.33 -0.99 -49.36
CA ALA A 464 -3.74 -0.13 -50.46
C ALA A 464 -5.26 0.10 -50.47
N ALA A 465 -6.07 -0.94 -50.28
CA ALA A 465 -7.53 -0.82 -50.20
C ALA A 465 -7.97 0.02 -48.98
N TYR A 466 -7.33 -0.16 -47.82
CA TYR A 466 -7.59 0.65 -46.64
C TYR A 466 -7.22 2.12 -46.88
N LEU A 467 -5.99 2.41 -47.32
CA LEU A 467 -5.50 3.77 -47.60
C LEU A 467 -6.32 4.50 -48.67
N ASN A 468 -6.87 3.78 -49.65
CA ASN A 468 -7.80 4.32 -50.64
C ASN A 468 -9.15 4.76 -50.05
N SER A 469 -9.58 4.23 -48.89
CA SER A 469 -10.83 4.66 -48.25
C SER A 469 -10.80 6.12 -47.74
N HIS A 470 -11.99 6.71 -47.53
CA HIS A 470 -12.11 8.01 -46.84
C HIS A 470 -11.74 7.89 -45.36
N ALA A 471 -12.24 6.83 -44.70
CA ALA A 471 -12.06 6.59 -43.27
C ALA A 471 -10.58 6.49 -42.86
N ALA A 472 -9.73 5.87 -43.69
CA ALA A 472 -8.29 5.81 -43.42
C ALA A 472 -7.64 7.20 -43.46
N LYS A 473 -7.88 7.98 -44.52
CA LYS A 473 -7.32 9.34 -44.66
C LYS A 473 -7.78 10.25 -43.52
N GLU A 474 -9.06 10.15 -43.14
CA GLU A 474 -9.64 10.88 -42.02
C GLU A 474 -9.03 10.49 -40.67
N THR A 475 -8.82 9.19 -40.43
CA THR A 475 -8.15 8.67 -39.22
C THR A 475 -6.69 9.12 -39.16
N ILE A 476 -5.94 9.03 -40.27
CA ILE A 476 -4.55 9.49 -40.35
C ILE A 476 -4.48 10.98 -40.06
N ALA A 477 -5.36 11.78 -40.67
CA ALA A 477 -5.40 13.22 -40.47
C ALA A 477 -5.71 13.60 -39.02
N LYS A 478 -6.76 13.03 -38.41
CA LYS A 478 -7.14 13.30 -37.02
C LYS A 478 -6.04 12.91 -36.02
N ASN A 479 -5.39 11.76 -36.22
CA ASN A 479 -4.31 11.30 -35.35
C ASN A 479 -3.05 12.17 -35.47
N VAL A 480 -2.70 12.61 -36.69
CA VAL A 480 -1.56 13.51 -36.91
C VAL A 480 -1.81 14.89 -36.28
N LEU A 481 -3.02 15.44 -36.44
CA LEU A 481 -3.40 16.71 -35.80
C LEU A 481 -3.35 16.61 -34.27
N ALA A 482 -3.94 15.58 -33.68
CA ALA A 482 -3.87 15.35 -32.22
C ALA A 482 -2.42 15.15 -31.72
N GLY A 483 -1.56 14.51 -32.52
CA GLY A 483 -0.13 14.36 -32.23
C GLY A 483 0.62 15.68 -32.26
N ILE A 484 0.33 16.55 -33.24
CA ILE A 484 0.86 17.92 -33.32
C ILE A 484 0.40 18.74 -32.10
N GLU A 485 -0.88 18.69 -31.73
CA GLU A 485 -1.40 19.41 -30.55
C GLU A 485 -0.73 18.98 -29.25
N LYS A 486 -0.53 17.66 -29.06
CA LYS A 486 0.18 17.11 -27.89
C LYS A 486 1.64 17.54 -27.85
N TYR A 487 2.32 17.52 -28.99
CA TYR A 487 3.69 18.04 -29.11
C TYR A 487 3.75 19.54 -28.78
N ALA A 488 2.92 20.37 -29.41
CA ALA A 488 2.88 21.82 -29.22
C ALA A 488 2.56 22.19 -27.76
N SER A 489 1.62 21.47 -27.14
CA SER A 489 1.25 21.63 -25.72
C SER A 489 2.44 21.34 -24.79
N SER A 490 3.29 20.36 -25.11
CA SER A 490 4.48 20.06 -24.31
C SER A 490 5.46 21.24 -24.26
N LEU A 491 5.68 21.92 -25.40
CA LEU A 491 6.57 23.09 -25.49
C LEU A 491 6.08 24.30 -24.67
N THR A 492 4.77 24.45 -24.47
CA THR A 492 4.23 25.56 -23.65
C THR A 492 4.41 25.35 -22.15
N LYS A 493 4.46 24.11 -21.67
CA LYS A 493 4.66 23.80 -20.24
C LYS A 493 6.07 24.12 -19.76
N GLU A 494 7.08 23.98 -20.62
CA GLU A 494 8.46 24.38 -20.31
C GLU A 494 8.61 25.91 -20.22
N ASN A 495 7.93 26.66 -21.10
CA ASN A 495 7.98 28.13 -21.09
C ASN A 495 7.33 28.77 -19.85
N ASN A 496 6.27 28.17 -19.28
CA ASN A 496 5.64 28.68 -18.06
C ASN A 496 6.47 28.47 -16.79
N LEU A 497 7.49 27.60 -16.81
CA LEU A 497 8.47 27.47 -15.73
C LEU A 497 9.58 28.53 -15.79
N GLN A 498 9.81 29.16 -16.96
CA GLN A 498 10.84 30.19 -17.12
C GLN A 498 10.33 31.62 -16.87
N LYS A 499 9.01 31.86 -16.81
CA LYS A 499 8.45 33.22 -16.78
C LYS A 499 8.41 33.91 -15.40
N ASN A 500 8.78 33.20 -14.33
CA ASN A 500 8.85 33.72 -12.96
C ASN A 500 10.29 33.72 -12.40
N ILE A 501 11.25 34.20 -13.18
CA ILE A 501 12.59 34.56 -12.65
C ILE A 501 12.83 36.04 -12.92
N THR A 502 12.34 36.87 -12.00
CA THR A 502 12.96 38.18 -11.77
C THR A 502 14.41 37.94 -11.38
N ILE A 503 15.37 38.48 -12.13
CA ILE A 503 16.79 38.39 -11.78
C ILE A 503 17.04 39.35 -10.60
N THR A 504 16.78 38.89 -9.39
CA THR A 504 17.38 39.44 -8.18
C THR A 504 18.67 38.67 -7.90
N ASP A 505 19.79 39.37 -8.05
CA ASP A 505 21.14 38.84 -7.90
C ASP A 505 21.46 38.52 -6.44
N THR A 506 21.17 37.28 -6.00
CA THR A 506 21.79 36.59 -4.84
C THR A 506 21.19 35.19 -4.66
N VAL A 507 22.03 34.16 -4.40
CA VAL A 507 21.82 32.91 -3.59
C VAL A 507 22.86 31.82 -4.00
N PRO A 508 23.35 30.94 -3.10
CA PRO A 508 24.70 30.36 -3.21
C PRO A 508 24.82 28.83 -3.43
N SER A 509 26.07 28.42 -3.74
CA SER A 509 26.76 27.10 -3.61
C SER A 509 26.10 25.75 -3.96
N ALA A 510 26.89 24.92 -4.66
CA ALA A 510 26.75 23.46 -4.85
C ALA A 510 25.38 22.91 -5.31
N THR A 511 25.21 22.75 -6.63
CA THR A 511 24.06 22.07 -7.25
C THR A 511 24.47 20.71 -7.82
N ILE A 512 23.70 19.65 -7.52
CA ILE A 512 23.88 18.32 -8.13
C ILE A 512 23.24 18.32 -9.52
N TYR A 513 23.98 17.89 -10.55
CA TYR A 513 23.48 17.84 -11.93
C TYR A 513 23.42 16.41 -12.45
N ASN A 514 22.28 16.05 -13.02
CA ASN A 514 22.12 14.79 -13.75
C ASN A 514 22.58 15.01 -15.20
N VAL A 515 23.88 14.78 -15.45
CA VAL A 515 24.61 15.30 -16.64
C VAL A 515 24.14 14.74 -17.99
N LYS A 516 23.16 13.83 -18.00
CA LYS A 516 22.48 13.39 -19.24
C LYS A 516 21.52 14.44 -19.83
N TYR A 517 21.15 15.48 -19.06
CA TYR A 517 20.11 16.45 -19.45
C TYR A 517 20.41 17.89 -18.97
N THR A 518 21.56 18.45 -19.35
CA THR A 518 21.91 19.82 -18.98
C THR A 518 22.40 20.65 -20.18
N ASP A 519 21.44 21.23 -20.92
CA ASP A 519 21.72 22.31 -21.87
C ASP A 519 22.04 23.60 -21.11
N SER A 520 23.32 23.84 -20.82
CA SER A 520 23.79 25.15 -20.38
C SER A 520 25.05 25.55 -21.14
N ALA A 521 25.13 26.83 -21.51
CA ALA A 521 26.29 27.41 -22.21
C ALA A 521 27.61 27.23 -21.44
N TYR A 522 27.55 27.01 -20.12
CA TYR A 522 28.71 26.69 -19.28
C TYR A 522 29.30 25.31 -19.62
N PHE A 523 28.48 24.29 -19.92
CA PHE A 523 28.96 22.96 -20.31
C PHE A 523 29.52 22.92 -21.76
N ALA A 524 29.09 23.86 -22.60
CA ALA A 524 29.62 24.06 -23.95
C ALA A 524 30.97 24.82 -23.97
N ASN A 525 31.40 25.41 -22.85
CA ASN A 525 32.65 26.17 -22.78
C ASN A 525 33.88 25.27 -23.03
N ALA A 526 34.73 25.66 -23.98
CA ALA A 526 35.88 24.85 -24.41
C ALA A 526 36.96 24.66 -23.32
N ASP A 527 37.12 25.62 -22.40
CA ASP A 527 38.04 25.49 -21.27
C ASP A 527 37.46 24.56 -20.20
N PHE A 528 36.17 24.63 -19.88
CA PHE A 528 35.55 23.64 -18.98
C PHE A 528 35.62 22.23 -19.60
N LYS A 529 35.24 22.09 -20.88
CA LYS A 529 35.17 20.81 -21.60
C LYS A 529 36.52 20.08 -21.66
N ASN A 530 37.63 20.80 -21.77
CA ASN A 530 38.97 20.23 -21.96
C ASN A 530 39.94 20.43 -20.78
N LYS A 531 39.68 21.36 -19.86
CA LYS A 531 40.62 21.78 -18.79
C LYS A 531 40.02 21.83 -17.38
N ALA A 532 38.73 21.50 -17.18
CA ALA A 532 38.20 21.37 -15.82
C ALA A 532 38.94 20.26 -15.04
N LEU A 533 39.12 20.46 -13.74
CA LEU A 533 39.79 19.51 -12.86
C LEU A 533 38.90 18.30 -12.58
N VAL A 534 39.29 17.10 -13.01
CA VAL A 534 38.53 15.86 -12.76
C VAL A 534 39.08 15.15 -11.53
N ILE A 535 38.18 14.70 -10.66
CA ILE A 535 38.46 13.96 -9.42
C ILE A 535 37.52 12.74 -9.38
N ILE A 536 38.05 11.55 -9.15
CA ILE A 536 37.28 10.29 -9.10
C ILE A 536 37.57 9.62 -7.76
N ASP A 537 36.53 9.36 -6.97
CA ASP A 537 36.62 8.66 -5.67
C ASP A 537 37.77 9.22 -4.80
N SER A 538 37.77 10.55 -4.66
CA SER A 538 38.77 11.36 -3.93
C SER A 538 40.20 11.39 -4.53
N LYS A 539 40.48 10.72 -5.65
CA LYS A 539 41.74 10.81 -6.41
C LYS A 539 41.69 11.89 -7.50
N GLU A 540 42.66 12.80 -7.52
CA GLU A 540 42.81 13.81 -8.58
C GLU A 540 43.29 13.13 -9.90
N ILE A 541 42.55 13.34 -10.99
CA ILE A 541 42.92 12.89 -12.35
C ILE A 541 43.63 14.01 -13.12
N GLY A 542 43.37 15.27 -12.77
CA GLY A 542 43.99 16.46 -13.35
C GLY A 542 43.03 17.28 -14.22
N ASN A 543 43.55 18.34 -14.85
CA ASN A 543 42.81 19.29 -15.68
C ASN A 543 42.50 18.72 -17.08
N VAL A 544 41.74 17.63 -17.13
CA VAL A 544 41.41 16.87 -18.37
C VAL A 544 40.00 17.13 -18.90
N GLY A 545 39.18 17.88 -18.18
CA GLY A 545 37.85 18.30 -18.59
C GLY A 545 36.80 17.20 -18.65
N TYR A 546 35.57 17.60 -19.01
CA TYR A 546 34.41 16.69 -19.10
C TYR A 546 34.59 15.57 -20.16
N LYS A 547 35.45 15.76 -21.16
CA LYS A 547 35.72 14.75 -22.20
C LYS A 547 36.21 13.41 -21.63
N TYR A 548 36.93 13.41 -20.49
CA TYR A 548 37.36 12.19 -19.79
C TYR A 548 36.19 11.38 -19.19
N VAL A 549 35.07 12.06 -18.92
CA VAL A 549 33.84 11.47 -18.37
C VAL A 549 33.00 10.84 -19.49
N GLU A 550 32.90 11.52 -20.64
CA GLU A 550 32.18 11.05 -21.83
C GLU A 550 32.73 9.70 -22.35
N THR A 551 34.04 9.46 -22.24
CA THR A 551 34.69 8.23 -22.73
C THR A 551 34.56 7.02 -21.80
N SER A 552 33.95 7.17 -20.62
CA SER A 552 33.99 6.19 -19.52
C SER A 552 32.59 5.67 -19.13
N ASN A 553 31.77 5.42 -20.15
CA ASN A 553 30.31 5.57 -20.15
C ASN A 553 29.45 4.52 -19.38
N GLU A 554 30.05 3.70 -18.51
CA GLU A 554 29.31 2.70 -17.69
C GLU A 554 29.72 2.65 -16.20
N LYS A 555 30.70 3.45 -15.76
CA LYS A 555 31.40 3.23 -14.48
C LYS A 555 30.98 4.11 -13.29
N TYR A 556 30.04 5.05 -13.43
CA TYR A 556 29.81 6.10 -12.41
C TYR A 556 28.39 6.16 -11.83
N ASN A 557 28.29 6.54 -10.56
CA ASN A 557 27.07 6.66 -9.77
C ASN A 557 26.59 8.12 -9.66
N THR A 558 27.49 9.05 -9.32
CA THR A 558 27.18 10.48 -9.20
C THR A 558 28.26 11.35 -9.81
N VAL A 559 27.88 12.52 -10.31
CA VAL A 559 28.79 13.56 -10.82
C VAL A 559 28.38 14.91 -10.21
N THR A 560 29.32 15.56 -9.53
CA THR A 560 29.17 16.87 -8.91
C THR A 560 30.06 17.87 -9.65
N ILE A 561 29.53 19.04 -10.01
CA ILE A 561 30.25 20.04 -10.81
C ILE A 561 30.37 21.34 -10.03
N TYR A 562 31.61 21.81 -9.85
CA TYR A 562 31.94 23.07 -9.20
C TYR A 562 32.27 24.13 -10.25
N LYS A 563 31.60 25.28 -10.17
CA LYS A 563 31.90 26.48 -10.99
C LYS A 563 33.29 27.03 -10.65
N PRO A 564 33.94 27.83 -11.51
CA PRO A 564 35.37 28.17 -11.38
C PRO A 564 35.72 28.90 -10.08
N ALA A 565 34.84 29.76 -9.55
CA ALA A 565 35.06 30.44 -8.28
C ALA A 565 35.10 29.46 -7.08
N GLU A 566 34.16 28.52 -7.03
CA GLU A 566 34.05 27.51 -5.98
C GLU A 566 35.14 26.43 -6.12
N ALA A 567 35.42 26.00 -7.35
CA ALA A 567 36.52 25.10 -7.67
C ALA A 567 37.88 25.72 -7.31
N LYS A 568 38.11 27.01 -7.60
CA LYS A 568 39.35 27.72 -7.22
C LYS A 568 39.48 27.87 -5.71
N LYS A 569 38.37 28.09 -4.98
CA LYS A 569 38.35 28.10 -3.51
C LYS A 569 38.70 26.73 -2.92
N ARG A 570 38.30 25.63 -3.57
CA ARG A 570 38.45 24.25 -3.05
C ARG A 570 39.72 23.53 -3.50
N TYR A 571 40.24 23.86 -4.68
CA TYR A 571 41.35 23.16 -5.34
C TYR A 571 42.47 24.11 -5.84
N GLY A 572 42.47 25.37 -5.36
CA GLY A 572 43.48 26.37 -5.72
C GLY A 572 43.51 26.70 -7.21
N ILE A 573 44.69 27.01 -7.75
CA ILE A 573 44.84 27.41 -9.16
C ILE A 573 44.35 26.34 -10.16
N LYS A 574 44.39 25.05 -9.78
CA LYS A 574 43.86 23.93 -10.59
C LYS A 574 42.36 24.05 -10.85
N GLY A 575 41.61 24.67 -9.94
CA GLY A 575 40.18 24.92 -10.09
C GLY A 575 39.81 26.08 -11.02
N LYS A 576 40.78 26.77 -11.67
CA LYS A 576 40.57 27.96 -12.51
C LYS A 576 39.53 27.76 -13.63
N PHE A 577 39.35 26.54 -14.12
CA PHE A 577 38.41 26.21 -15.20
C PHE A 577 37.17 25.43 -14.72
N GLY A 578 36.92 25.38 -13.41
CA GLY A 578 35.92 24.51 -12.79
C GLY A 578 36.49 23.15 -12.38
N ALA A 579 35.70 22.37 -11.65
CA ALA A 579 36.05 21.01 -11.22
C ALA A 579 34.86 20.05 -11.29
N ILE A 580 35.15 18.77 -11.50
CA ILE A 580 34.19 17.68 -11.68
C ILE A 580 34.58 16.57 -10.71
N LYS A 581 33.79 16.36 -9.65
CA LYS A 581 33.95 15.22 -8.72
C LYS A 581 33.00 14.10 -9.14
N ILE A 582 33.51 12.90 -9.29
CA ILE A 582 32.80 11.72 -9.75
C ILE A 582 32.93 10.63 -8.70
N THR A 583 31.86 9.85 -8.51
CA THR A 583 31.86 8.65 -7.66
C THR A 583 31.53 7.43 -8.51
N GLN A 584 32.31 6.35 -8.40
CA GLN A 584 32.06 5.13 -9.17
C GLN A 584 30.79 4.37 -8.73
N ARG A 585 30.25 3.55 -9.65
CA ARG A 585 29.10 2.66 -9.38
C ARG A 585 29.55 1.58 -8.39
N GLU A 586 28.76 1.39 -7.34
CA GLU A 586 29.23 0.85 -6.05
C GLU A 586 30.13 -0.39 -6.15
N SER A 587 31.33 -0.25 -5.59
CA SER A 587 31.91 -1.35 -4.81
C SER A 587 31.11 -1.44 -3.51
N THR A 588 30.57 -2.62 -3.19
CA THR A 588 29.75 -2.85 -2.00
C THR A 588 30.46 -2.37 -0.74
N ILE A 589 29.92 -1.33 -0.10
CA ILE A 589 30.62 -0.63 0.98
C ILE A 589 30.70 -1.48 2.26
N ILE A 590 29.64 -2.24 2.55
CA ILE A 590 29.57 -3.20 3.64
C ILE A 590 28.93 -4.49 3.12
N SER A 591 29.60 -5.63 3.25
CA SER A 591 29.03 -6.94 2.90
C SER A 591 29.24 -7.94 4.03
N GLY A 592 28.22 -8.72 4.38
CA GLY A 592 28.29 -9.85 5.31
C GLY A 592 27.37 -10.98 4.83
N GLU A 593 27.37 -12.10 5.56
CA GLU A 593 26.59 -13.29 5.21
C GLU A 593 25.08 -13.09 5.43
N SER A 594 24.70 -12.24 6.38
CA SER A 594 23.34 -11.76 6.53
C SER A 594 23.29 -10.24 6.69
N MET A 595 22.26 -9.63 6.10
CA MET A 595 21.92 -8.22 6.26
C MET A 595 20.43 -8.13 6.58
N THR A 596 20.10 -7.49 7.68
CA THR A 596 18.71 -7.32 8.15
C THR A 596 18.44 -5.84 8.39
N PHE A 597 17.22 -5.40 8.02
CA PHE A 597 16.75 -4.05 8.28
C PHE A 597 15.69 -4.09 9.38
N ASP A 598 15.90 -3.34 10.46
CA ASP A 598 14.89 -3.18 11.50
C ASP A 598 14.01 -1.97 11.22
N ASP A 599 12.79 -2.23 10.75
CA ASP A 599 11.79 -1.21 10.47
C ASP A 599 11.44 -0.32 11.67
N LYS A 600 11.67 -0.76 12.92
CA LYS A 600 11.37 0.02 14.13
C LYS A 600 12.50 0.98 14.49
N THR A 601 13.75 0.53 14.40
CA THR A 601 14.92 1.34 14.79
C THR A 601 15.63 2.01 13.61
N LYS A 602 15.18 1.75 12.38
CA LYS A 602 15.78 2.22 11.11
C LYS A 602 17.25 1.81 10.92
N ASN A 603 17.66 0.79 11.64
CA ASN A 603 19.00 0.24 11.64
C ASN A 603 19.18 -0.82 10.56
N VAL A 604 20.35 -0.80 9.91
CA VAL A 604 20.84 -1.92 9.09
C VAL A 604 21.84 -2.72 9.92
N ILE A 605 21.52 -3.98 10.21
CA ILE A 605 22.39 -4.90 10.95
C ILE A 605 23.00 -5.91 9.98
N VAL A 606 24.33 -5.95 9.93
CA VAL A 606 25.14 -6.88 9.14
C VAL A 606 25.85 -7.86 10.07
N THR A 607 25.72 -9.16 9.80
CA THR A 607 26.37 -10.25 10.55
C THR A 607 26.97 -11.31 9.61
N GLY A 608 27.87 -12.12 10.14
CA GLY A 608 28.51 -13.22 9.43
C GLY A 608 29.98 -13.38 9.82
N ASP A 609 30.61 -14.47 9.41
CA ASP A 609 32.01 -14.74 9.74
C ASP A 609 33.01 -13.92 8.93
N ASN A 610 32.61 -13.43 7.75
CA ASN A 610 33.46 -12.68 6.81
C ASN A 610 32.86 -11.32 6.41
N ILE A 611 32.69 -10.41 7.36
CA ILE A 611 32.19 -9.05 7.08
C ILE A 611 33.31 -8.21 6.43
N LYS A 612 33.07 -7.68 5.23
CA LYS A 612 34.01 -6.81 4.50
C LYS A 612 33.54 -5.36 4.50
N LEU A 613 34.50 -4.45 4.60
CA LEU A 613 34.32 -3.00 4.51
C LEU A 613 35.18 -2.46 3.37
N ASN A 614 34.57 -1.73 2.42
CA ASN A 614 35.27 -1.13 1.28
C ASN A 614 34.81 0.32 1.08
N GLY A 615 35.73 1.26 0.91
CA GLY A 615 35.42 2.62 0.47
C GLY A 615 35.70 3.73 1.49
N ASP A 616 35.21 4.93 1.17
CA ASP A 616 35.49 6.16 1.92
C ASP A 616 34.47 6.38 3.04
N PHE A 617 34.89 6.14 4.28
CA PHE A 617 34.08 6.34 5.48
C PHE A 617 34.24 7.74 6.11
N SER A 618 34.89 8.70 5.44
CA SER A 618 35.14 10.05 6.00
C SER A 618 33.86 10.84 6.34
N ASP A 619 32.76 10.60 5.63
CA ASP A 619 31.45 11.23 5.87
C ASP A 619 30.63 10.59 7.02
N TYR A 620 31.16 9.58 7.73
CA TYR A 620 30.45 8.82 8.77
C TYR A 620 30.96 9.14 10.18
N LEU A 621 30.14 8.86 11.19
CA LEU A 621 30.53 8.86 12.61
C LEU A 621 30.67 7.40 13.06
N ILE A 622 31.88 6.98 13.47
CA ILE A 622 32.19 5.55 13.64
C ILE A 622 32.51 5.26 15.11
N PHE A 623 31.89 4.22 15.64
CA PHE A 623 32.14 3.67 16.98
C PHE A 623 32.53 2.19 16.89
N VAL A 624 33.62 1.82 17.56
CA VAL A 624 34.08 0.42 17.70
C VAL A 624 34.10 0.11 19.20
N GLU A 625 33.38 -0.95 19.62
CA GLU A 625 33.22 -1.27 21.05
C GLU A 625 32.78 -0.06 21.91
N GLY A 626 31.86 0.74 21.37
CA GLY A 626 31.34 1.96 21.99
C GLY A 626 32.31 3.16 22.02
N LYS A 627 33.54 3.03 21.51
CA LYS A 627 34.53 4.12 21.43
C LYS A 627 34.55 4.75 20.05
N ARG A 628 34.54 6.08 19.97
CA ARG A 628 34.64 6.85 18.72
C ARG A 628 36.02 6.62 18.08
N VAL A 629 36.04 6.30 16.78
CA VAL A 629 37.27 6.06 16.00
C VAL A 629 37.26 6.88 14.70
N THR A 630 38.43 7.06 14.07
CA THR A 630 38.50 7.68 12.74
C THR A 630 38.21 6.66 11.63
N ALA A 631 37.91 7.15 10.42
CA ALA A 631 37.80 6.31 9.22
C ALA A 631 39.13 5.61 8.86
N GLU A 632 40.27 6.20 9.25
CA GLU A 632 41.58 5.59 9.06
C GLU A 632 41.82 4.45 10.06
N ASP A 633 41.36 4.59 11.30
CA ASP A 633 41.45 3.53 12.32
C ASP A 633 40.50 2.36 12.03
N LEU A 634 39.33 2.65 11.43
CA LEU A 634 38.43 1.61 10.93
C LEU A 634 39.14 0.70 9.90
N ASN A 635 39.89 1.29 8.97
CA ASN A 635 40.63 0.55 7.95
C ASN A 635 41.78 -0.31 8.51
N LYS A 636 42.14 -0.15 9.80
CA LYS A 636 43.14 -0.98 10.50
C LYS A 636 42.52 -2.22 11.17
N ILE A 637 41.19 -2.32 11.23
CA ILE A 637 40.49 -3.47 11.81
C ILE A 637 40.41 -4.61 10.78
N ALA A 638 40.91 -5.78 11.15
CA ALA A 638 40.88 -6.95 10.27
C ALA A 638 39.42 -7.41 10.04
N PRO A 639 38.97 -7.62 8.78
CA PRO A 639 37.59 -7.99 8.45
C PRO A 639 37.03 -9.19 9.24
N ASN A 640 37.86 -10.21 9.47
CA ASN A 640 37.52 -11.42 10.24
C ASN A 640 37.37 -11.18 11.75
N SER A 641 37.86 -10.06 12.28
CA SER A 641 37.72 -9.69 13.69
C SER A 641 36.38 -9.02 14.02
N ILE A 642 35.57 -8.70 13.00
CA ILE A 642 34.27 -8.04 13.17
C ILE A 642 33.18 -9.11 13.40
N ARG A 643 32.36 -8.91 14.43
CA ARG A 643 31.20 -9.75 14.77
C ARG A 643 29.91 -9.23 14.13
N SER A 644 29.71 -7.92 14.17
CA SER A 644 28.50 -7.27 13.64
C SER A 644 28.71 -5.78 13.39
N ILE A 645 28.00 -5.25 12.40
CA ILE A 645 27.95 -3.82 12.11
C ILE A 645 26.49 -3.36 12.14
N ASN A 646 26.21 -2.27 12.84
CA ASN A 646 24.92 -1.60 12.87
C ASN A 646 25.06 -0.17 12.31
N VAL A 647 24.25 0.18 11.31
CA VAL A 647 24.24 1.51 10.68
C VAL A 647 22.91 2.22 10.92
N THR A 648 22.97 3.41 11.52
CA THR A 648 21.83 4.28 11.84
C THR A 648 21.92 5.57 11.01
N LYS A 649 20.80 6.09 10.49
CA LYS A 649 20.77 7.38 9.79
C LYS A 649 20.89 8.55 10.76
N SER A 650 21.51 9.63 10.31
CA SER A 650 21.67 10.89 11.08
C SER A 650 20.33 11.57 11.40
N GLU A 651 19.35 11.48 10.51
CA GLU A 651 18.00 12.08 10.64
C GLU A 651 17.21 11.51 11.83
N ASP A 652 17.53 10.31 12.32
CA ASP A 652 16.81 9.60 13.38
C ASP A 652 17.40 9.83 14.80
N GLN A 653 18.31 10.82 14.97
CA GLN A 653 19.01 11.11 16.23
C GLN A 653 19.04 12.62 16.54
N ALA A 654 17.94 13.15 17.09
CA ALA A 654 17.69 14.60 17.19
C ALA A 654 18.55 15.39 18.21
N ASP A 655 19.18 14.74 19.19
CA ASP A 655 19.82 15.41 20.35
C ASP A 655 21.37 15.30 20.39
N ASN A 656 22.03 14.76 19.36
CA ASN A 656 23.48 14.53 19.40
C ASN A 656 24.29 15.58 18.63
N SER A 657 24.93 16.50 19.36
CA SER A 657 25.76 17.59 18.82
C SER A 657 26.93 17.14 17.94
N ASP A 658 27.40 15.90 18.08
CA ASP A 658 28.52 15.34 17.31
C ASP A 658 28.15 14.92 15.87
N ILE A 659 26.86 14.89 15.50
CA ILE A 659 26.40 14.43 14.18
C ILE A 659 26.60 15.48 13.07
N ASN A 660 26.85 16.75 13.43
CA ASN A 660 26.74 17.88 12.51
C ASN A 660 27.64 17.73 11.25
N GLY A 661 27.02 17.47 10.09
CA GLY A 661 27.69 17.23 8.82
C GLY A 661 28.05 15.77 8.48
N LYS A 662 27.67 14.78 9.29
CA LYS A 662 27.86 13.34 9.02
C LYS A 662 26.60 12.68 8.45
N LYS A 663 26.77 11.75 7.51
CA LYS A 663 25.66 11.06 6.81
C LYS A 663 24.93 10.05 7.72
N SER A 664 25.67 9.20 8.40
CA SER A 664 25.17 8.12 9.25
C SER A 664 26.15 7.81 10.38
N ILE A 665 25.64 7.15 11.43
CA ILE A 665 26.45 6.55 12.50
C ILE A 665 26.66 5.07 12.21
N ILE A 666 27.87 4.57 12.42
CA ILE A 666 28.24 3.16 12.29
C ILE A 666 28.74 2.66 13.65
N TYR A 667 28.10 1.63 14.18
CA TYR A 667 28.54 0.89 15.37
C TYR A 667 29.11 -0.47 14.96
N ILE A 668 30.26 -0.82 15.51
CA ILE A 668 31.00 -2.05 15.19
C ILE A 668 31.28 -2.80 16.49
N SER A 669 30.89 -4.07 16.51
CA SER A 669 31.28 -5.02 17.55
C SER A 669 32.26 -6.03 16.98
N LEU A 670 33.29 -6.36 17.76
CA LEU A 670 34.34 -7.30 17.41
C LEU A 670 34.04 -8.70 18.00
N LYS A 671 34.67 -9.72 17.42
CA LYS A 671 34.67 -11.08 17.99
C LYS A 671 35.55 -11.07 19.25
N SER A 672 35.07 -11.67 20.34
CA SER A 672 35.88 -11.79 21.57
C SER A 672 37.13 -12.64 21.31
N LYS A 673 38.29 -12.23 21.85
CA LYS A 673 39.55 -13.00 21.79
C LYS A 673 39.47 -14.30 22.60
N LYS A 674 38.70 -15.28 22.13
CA LYS A 674 38.63 -16.68 22.58
C LYS A 674 37.66 -17.52 21.73
N GLU A 675 37.81 -17.49 20.41
CA GLU A 675 37.08 -18.41 19.53
C GLU A 675 37.88 -18.67 18.24
N ASP A 676 38.93 -19.48 18.39
CA ASP A 676 39.64 -20.11 17.28
C ASP A 676 39.84 -21.59 17.62
N SER A 677 39.49 -22.46 16.65
CA SER A 677 39.67 -23.91 16.62
C SER A 677 38.83 -24.81 17.57
N ASN A 678 38.17 -25.79 16.95
CA ASN A 678 37.86 -27.15 17.44
C ASN A 678 37.14 -27.33 18.80
N ASN A 679 35.82 -27.61 18.76
CA ASN A 679 35.38 -28.96 19.14
C ASN A 679 33.99 -29.39 18.59
N LYS A 680 33.74 -30.70 18.69
CA LYS A 680 32.65 -31.48 18.07
C LYS A 680 31.64 -31.95 19.13
N PHE A 681 30.35 -32.04 18.79
CA PHE A 681 29.26 -32.70 19.57
C PHE A 681 28.96 -32.08 20.97
N SER A 682 27.73 -31.97 21.48
CA SER A 682 26.59 -32.92 21.50
C SER A 682 25.34 -32.26 22.13
N ASN A 683 24.16 -32.86 21.93
CA ASN A 683 22.95 -32.58 22.73
C ASN A 683 23.06 -33.22 24.12
N VAL A 684 22.80 -32.48 25.21
CA VAL A 684 22.30 -33.05 26.49
C VAL A 684 21.33 -32.07 27.16
N SER A 685 20.23 -32.60 27.69
CA SER A 685 19.30 -31.95 28.62
C SER A 685 19.50 -32.54 30.01
N ALA A 686 19.51 -31.72 31.07
CA ALA A 686 19.32 -32.20 32.45
C ALA A 686 18.76 -31.09 33.37
N ASN A 687 17.81 -31.46 34.22
CA ASN A 687 17.36 -30.69 35.39
C ASN A 687 18.28 -30.92 36.60
N ASP A 688 18.15 -30.02 37.59
CA ASP A 688 18.55 -30.18 39.01
C ASP A 688 20.07 -30.35 39.28
N VAL A 689 20.67 -29.77 40.33
CA VAL A 689 20.36 -29.89 41.77
C VAL A 689 20.72 -28.61 42.58
N GLN A 690 20.17 -28.51 43.79
CA GLN A 690 20.27 -27.45 44.81
C GLN A 690 21.73 -27.16 45.31
N VAL A 691 22.03 -26.11 46.11
CA VAL A 691 21.94 -26.11 47.60
C VAL A 691 22.35 -24.75 48.28
N LYS A 692 21.51 -24.28 49.23
CA LYS A 692 21.70 -23.51 50.52
C LYS A 692 22.43 -22.14 50.71
N SER A 693 21.75 -21.28 51.50
CA SER A 693 22.15 -20.30 52.57
C SER A 693 23.20 -19.19 52.31
N VAL A 694 22.88 -17.88 52.40
CA VAL A 694 22.71 -17.00 53.61
C VAL A 694 24.06 -16.71 54.32
N VAL A 695 24.54 -15.46 54.45
CA VAL A 695 24.25 -14.46 55.53
C VAL A 695 24.42 -12.99 55.02
N VAL A 696 23.81 -12.03 55.74
CA VAL A 696 23.87 -10.56 55.53
C VAL A 696 24.77 -9.90 56.60
N GLU A 697 25.43 -8.79 56.28
CA GLU A 697 25.92 -7.84 57.31
C GLU A 697 25.60 -6.36 56.96
N GLU A 698 25.59 -5.49 57.97
CA GLU A 698 24.86 -4.21 57.97
C GLU A 698 25.72 -2.94 57.82
N ARG A 699 25.21 -2.01 56.99
CA ARG A 699 24.88 -0.58 57.28
C ARG A 699 25.77 0.23 58.25
N LYS A 700 26.24 1.41 57.76
CA LYS A 700 26.27 2.79 58.37
C LYS A 700 27.34 3.67 57.66
N ASP A 701 27.30 5.00 57.55
CA ASP A 701 26.66 6.08 58.35
C ASP A 701 26.16 7.31 57.53
N VAL A 702 25.50 8.28 58.22
CA VAL A 702 24.83 9.52 57.72
C VAL A 702 24.94 10.67 58.75
N PRO A 703 25.48 11.87 58.42
CA PRO A 703 24.68 13.11 58.21
C PRO A 703 25.37 14.14 57.23
N GLN A 704 25.00 15.42 57.04
CA GLN A 704 23.74 16.22 56.83
C GLN A 704 24.13 17.60 56.21
N ASP A 705 23.16 18.38 55.66
CA ASP A 705 22.98 19.87 55.80
C ASP A 705 22.10 20.49 54.67
N LEU A 706 21.43 21.65 54.79
CA LEU A 706 20.66 22.26 55.90
C LEU A 706 19.76 23.44 55.37
N HIS A 707 18.55 23.62 55.93
CA HIS A 707 17.64 24.81 55.95
C HIS A 707 17.43 25.75 54.73
N SER A 708 16.19 26.08 54.32
CA SER A 708 15.30 27.15 54.88
C SER A 708 14.14 27.45 53.88
N LEU A 709 13.01 28.14 54.12
CA LEU A 709 12.22 28.58 55.30
C LEU A 709 10.77 28.98 54.84
N LYS A 710 9.79 28.89 55.76
CA LYS A 710 8.47 29.60 55.84
C LYS A 710 7.28 29.28 54.89
N GLN A 711 6.17 28.92 55.55
CA GLN A 711 4.73 29.06 55.20
C GLN A 711 4.27 30.55 55.39
N PRO A 712 3.01 31.01 55.11
CA PRO A 712 1.70 30.32 54.98
C PRO A 712 0.90 30.74 53.70
N ALA A 713 -0.43 30.63 53.50
CA ALA A 713 -1.60 30.30 54.35
C ALA A 713 -2.80 29.73 53.55
N LEU A 714 -3.90 29.44 54.26
CA LEU A 714 -5.29 29.37 53.74
C LEU A 714 -6.13 30.40 54.53
N ASN A 715 -7.15 31.03 53.94
CA ASN A 715 -8.14 31.86 54.64
C ASN A 715 -9.59 31.37 54.44
N GLU A 716 -10.43 31.69 55.41
CA GLU A 716 -11.78 31.17 55.74
C GLU A 716 -12.91 31.74 54.83
N ILE A 717 -14.00 31.01 54.49
CA ILE A 717 -15.24 30.64 55.24
C ILE A 717 -16.12 31.83 55.68
N THR A 718 -17.43 31.81 55.33
CA THR A 718 -18.66 32.09 56.14
C THR A 718 -19.85 32.42 55.20
N ILE A 719 -20.83 31.54 54.92
CA ILE A 719 -22.08 31.12 55.63
C ILE A 719 -23.33 32.00 55.34
N GLU A 720 -24.51 31.35 55.39
CA GLU A 720 -25.93 31.80 55.27
C GLU A 720 -26.58 31.76 53.87
N GLY A 721 -27.74 31.11 53.65
CA GLY A 721 -28.56 30.27 54.55
C GLY A 721 -29.82 29.69 53.86
N ARG A 722 -30.52 28.78 54.57
CA ARG A 722 -31.80 28.09 54.25
C ARG A 722 -31.83 26.99 53.17
N GLN A 723 -32.48 25.87 53.55
CA GLN A 723 -32.90 24.77 52.68
C GLN A 723 -34.20 25.10 51.93
N ILE A 724 -34.36 24.57 50.71
CA ILE A 724 -35.65 24.03 50.21
C ILE A 724 -35.38 22.69 49.53
N THR A 725 -36.29 21.74 49.74
CA THR A 725 -36.23 20.34 49.31
C THR A 725 -36.79 20.09 47.91
N ASP A 726 -36.22 19.08 47.25
CA ASP A 726 -36.83 18.12 46.31
C ASP A 726 -37.62 18.59 45.06
N LYS A 727 -37.17 18.04 43.93
CA LYS A 727 -37.86 17.80 42.63
C LYS A 727 -38.15 18.97 41.68
N GLN A 728 -37.91 18.61 40.41
CA GLN A 728 -38.13 19.33 39.14
C GLN A 728 -37.07 20.38 38.75
N ILE A 729 -36.90 20.53 37.43
CA ILE A 729 -35.99 21.43 36.70
C ILE A 729 -34.49 21.11 36.81
N THR A 730 -33.98 20.20 35.95
CA THR A 730 -32.84 20.48 35.03
C THR A 730 -32.80 19.43 33.90
N VAL A 731 -33.87 19.37 33.10
CA VAL A 731 -33.70 19.07 31.67
C VAL A 731 -33.58 20.43 30.99
N ASN A 732 -32.35 20.87 30.70
CA ASN A 732 -31.99 21.79 29.59
C ASN A 732 -30.49 22.18 29.56
N ASN A 733 -29.77 22.24 30.69
CA ASN A 733 -28.38 22.76 30.72
C ASN A 733 -27.27 21.75 30.35
N LYS A 734 -27.54 20.79 29.45
CA LYS A 734 -26.50 19.92 28.85
C LYS A 734 -26.52 19.84 27.31
N LEU A 735 -27.56 20.34 26.64
CA LEU A 735 -27.55 20.49 25.18
C LEU A 735 -27.05 21.87 24.76
N ALA A 736 -27.52 22.95 25.40
CA ALA A 736 -27.12 24.33 25.07
C ALA A 736 -25.59 24.51 24.99
N VAL A 737 -24.84 24.05 26.00
CA VAL A 737 -23.37 24.14 26.04
C VAL A 737 -22.67 23.32 24.94
N ILE A 738 -23.30 22.27 24.40
CA ILE A 738 -22.74 21.46 23.31
C ILE A 738 -23.11 22.04 21.94
N GLU A 739 -24.29 22.64 21.80
CA GLU A 739 -24.71 23.34 20.59
C GLU A 739 -24.02 24.69 20.42
N GLU A 740 -23.81 25.47 21.50
CA GLU A 740 -22.93 26.64 21.49
C GLU A 740 -21.50 26.26 21.10
N ARG A 741 -20.93 25.17 21.66
CA ARG A 741 -19.58 24.70 21.28
C ARG A 741 -19.49 24.28 19.82
N LYS A 742 -20.54 23.65 19.27
CA LYS A 742 -20.59 23.31 17.83
C LYS A 742 -20.76 24.55 16.97
N GLN A 743 -21.65 25.48 17.32
CA GLN A 743 -21.84 26.73 16.58
C GLN A 743 -20.60 27.62 16.64
N GLN A 744 -19.89 27.71 17.76
CA GLN A 744 -18.61 28.43 17.87
C GLN A 744 -17.51 27.77 17.02
N GLN A 745 -17.36 26.43 17.06
CA GLN A 745 -16.44 25.73 16.15
C GLN A 745 -16.80 25.95 14.68
N GLN A 746 -18.10 25.99 14.35
CA GLN A 746 -18.60 26.21 13.00
C GLN A 746 -18.48 27.67 12.54
N LEU A 747 -18.49 28.65 13.45
CA LEU A 747 -18.15 30.04 13.19
C LEU A 747 -16.65 30.20 12.91
N THR A 748 -15.78 29.55 13.70
CA THR A 748 -14.34 29.58 13.45
C THR A 748 -13.93 28.91 12.14
N SER A 749 -14.66 27.89 11.67
CA SER A 749 -14.41 27.30 10.34
C SER A 749 -15.04 28.10 9.19
N LYS A 750 -16.22 28.70 9.37
CA LYS A 750 -16.82 29.57 8.33
C LYS A 750 -16.06 30.88 8.09
N THR A 751 -15.39 31.43 9.10
CA THR A 751 -14.68 32.72 8.96
C THR A 751 -13.33 32.60 8.24
N VAL A 752 -12.73 31.40 8.24
CA VAL A 752 -11.41 31.13 7.61
C VAL A 752 -11.52 30.90 6.09
N GLN A 753 -12.73 30.74 5.54
CA GLN A 753 -12.92 30.36 4.14
C GLN A 753 -12.99 31.55 3.15
N ASP A 754 -13.18 32.80 3.59
CA ASP A 754 -13.43 33.95 2.68
C ASP A 754 -12.76 35.30 3.05
N LYS A 755 -11.82 35.34 4.00
CA LYS A 755 -10.95 36.53 4.20
C LYS A 755 -9.50 36.14 4.46
N LYS A 756 -8.57 36.82 3.78
CA LYS A 756 -7.15 36.83 4.16
C LYS A 756 -7.01 37.52 5.52
N LEU A 757 -6.93 36.72 6.58
CA LEU A 757 -6.58 37.19 7.92
C LEU A 757 -5.12 37.66 7.93
N THR A 758 -4.86 38.73 8.68
CA THR A 758 -3.52 39.29 8.86
C THR A 758 -2.71 38.48 9.89
N GLU A 759 -1.38 38.58 9.84
CA GLU A 759 -0.49 37.83 10.75
C GLU A 759 -0.76 38.11 12.24
N GLN A 760 -1.20 39.34 12.57
CA GLN A 760 -1.57 39.74 13.93
C GLN A 760 -2.83 39.00 14.44
N GLU A 761 -3.82 38.78 13.58
CA GLU A 761 -5.04 38.04 13.93
C GLU A 761 -4.75 36.55 14.13
N ILE A 762 -3.83 35.98 13.33
CA ILE A 762 -3.36 34.59 13.48
C ILE A 762 -2.59 34.42 14.80
N ALA A 763 -1.74 35.38 15.17
CA ALA A 763 -1.01 35.36 16.43
C ALA A 763 -1.96 35.37 17.64
N LEU A 764 -2.97 36.26 17.63
CA LEU A 764 -3.98 36.36 18.69
C LEU A 764 -4.83 35.08 18.82
N LEU A 765 -5.19 34.46 17.70
CA LEU A 765 -5.94 33.21 17.68
C LEU A 765 -5.14 32.05 18.29
N ASN A 766 -3.84 31.98 17.98
CA ASN A 766 -2.93 30.98 18.56
C ASN A 766 -2.70 31.20 20.06
N GLN A 767 -2.60 32.45 20.52
CA GLN A 767 -2.47 32.79 21.94
C GLN A 767 -3.72 32.36 22.74
N LYS A 768 -4.94 32.65 22.22
CA LYS A 768 -6.20 32.17 22.83
C LYS A 768 -6.31 30.65 22.84
N LYS A 769 -5.84 29.97 21.78
CA LYS A 769 -5.82 28.50 21.71
C LYS A 769 -4.90 27.89 22.78
N LEU A 770 -3.76 28.51 23.04
CA LEU A 770 -2.82 28.08 24.08
C LEU A 770 -3.40 28.26 25.49
N GLN A 771 -4.04 29.40 25.78
CA GLN A 771 -4.76 29.61 27.05
C GLN A 771 -5.86 28.58 27.26
N LEU A 772 -6.69 28.30 26.24
CA LEU A 772 -7.76 27.30 26.34
C LEU A 772 -7.23 25.89 26.60
N GLN A 773 -6.06 25.54 26.03
CA GLN A 773 -5.39 24.27 26.30
C GLN A 773 -4.82 24.17 27.72
N GLN A 774 -4.35 25.29 28.28
CA GLN A 774 -3.89 25.36 29.69
C GLN A 774 -5.06 25.24 30.67
N GLU A 775 -6.20 25.89 30.40
CA GLU A 775 -7.40 25.74 31.24
C GLU A 775 -7.98 24.32 31.21
N ILE A 776 -7.98 23.65 30.05
CA ILE A 776 -8.43 22.24 29.93
C ILE A 776 -7.47 21.28 30.66
N ALA A 777 -6.17 21.58 30.68
CA ALA A 777 -5.17 20.74 31.35
C ALA A 777 -5.29 20.72 32.88
N SER A 778 -5.88 21.75 33.51
CA SER A 778 -5.98 21.90 34.96
C SER A 778 -7.14 21.15 35.64
N LYS A 779 -7.94 20.38 34.89
CA LYS A 779 -9.24 19.83 35.38
C LYS A 779 -9.38 18.30 35.41
N ASP A 780 -8.36 17.51 35.06
CA ASP A 780 -8.50 16.04 34.92
C ASP A 780 -7.58 15.20 35.86
N ASP A 781 -6.77 15.83 36.74
CA ASP A 781 -5.72 15.15 37.54
C ASP A 781 -6.22 14.09 38.56
N ASN A 782 -7.50 14.15 38.97
CA ASN A 782 -8.10 13.19 39.91
C ASN A 782 -8.86 12.02 39.23
N LYS A 783 -8.72 11.85 37.91
CA LYS A 783 -9.47 10.83 37.16
C LYS A 783 -8.76 9.49 37.13
N ILE A 784 -9.44 8.45 37.60
CA ILE A 784 -8.93 7.08 37.64
C ILE A 784 -9.34 6.34 36.35
N PHE A 785 -8.36 5.86 35.60
CA PHE A 785 -8.57 5.17 34.33
C PHE A 785 -8.76 3.66 34.54
N ILE A 786 -9.77 3.08 33.86
CA ILE A 786 -10.04 1.63 33.88
C ILE A 786 -9.24 0.90 32.78
N LYS A 787 -8.81 1.63 31.75
CA LYS A 787 -7.99 1.17 30.64
C LYS A 787 -7.14 2.34 30.15
N THR A 788 -5.87 2.06 29.85
CA THR A 788 -4.87 3.05 29.42
C THR A 788 -4.12 2.57 28.17
N GLU A 789 -3.32 3.45 27.56
CA GLU A 789 -2.48 3.14 26.38
C GLU A 789 -1.29 2.27 26.77
N THR A 790 -0.61 2.63 27.87
CA THR A 790 0.37 1.78 28.54
C THR A 790 -0.18 1.40 29.91
N ALA A 791 -0.25 0.10 30.20
CA ALA A 791 -0.66 -0.40 31.51
C ALA A 791 0.47 -0.21 32.54
N PRO A 792 0.16 -0.12 33.85
CA PRO A 792 1.19 -0.18 34.89
C PRO A 792 1.95 -1.52 34.85
N GLU A 793 3.25 -1.49 35.14
CA GLU A 793 4.09 -2.70 35.20
C GLU A 793 4.97 -2.67 36.47
N PHE A 794 5.26 -3.83 37.05
CA PHE A 794 6.20 -3.90 38.18
C PHE A 794 7.63 -3.60 37.71
N ILE A 795 8.44 -2.91 38.53
CA ILE A 795 9.82 -2.59 38.17
C ILE A 795 10.64 -3.88 38.02
N GLY A 796 11.27 -4.08 36.86
CA GLY A 796 11.89 -5.35 36.47
C GLY A 796 10.93 -6.34 35.79
N GLY A 797 9.72 -5.90 35.45
CA GLY A 797 8.72 -6.66 34.72
C GLY A 797 8.27 -7.93 35.45
N GLN A 798 7.90 -8.95 34.68
CA GLN A 798 7.47 -10.24 35.22
C GLN A 798 8.52 -10.91 36.11
N GLN A 799 9.81 -10.80 35.77
CA GLN A 799 10.89 -11.42 36.56
C GLN A 799 11.08 -10.70 37.91
N GLY A 800 11.11 -9.37 37.91
CA GLY A 800 11.17 -8.57 39.13
C GLY A 800 9.98 -8.84 40.06
N TRP A 801 8.78 -9.03 39.49
CA TRP A 801 7.60 -9.42 40.27
C TRP A 801 7.74 -10.80 40.90
N LEU A 802 8.24 -11.80 40.16
CA LEU A 802 8.48 -13.15 40.69
C LEU A 802 9.51 -13.16 41.83
N ASP A 803 10.61 -12.41 41.68
CA ASP A 803 11.65 -12.34 42.71
C ASP A 803 11.20 -11.52 43.93
N PHE A 804 10.37 -10.50 43.74
CA PHE A 804 9.67 -9.82 44.84
C PHE A 804 8.72 -10.77 45.58
N LEU A 805 7.94 -11.59 44.88
CA LEU A 805 7.07 -12.59 45.51
C LEU A 805 7.89 -13.62 46.29
N LYS A 806 8.91 -14.25 45.70
CA LYS A 806 9.78 -15.23 46.39
C LYS A 806 10.35 -14.70 47.71
N LYS A 807 10.71 -13.42 47.77
CA LYS A 807 11.31 -12.78 48.95
C LYS A 807 10.30 -12.39 50.04
N ASN A 808 9.04 -12.12 49.69
CA ASN A 808 8.08 -11.47 50.61
C ASN A 808 6.82 -12.28 50.89
N LEU A 809 6.40 -13.18 49.98
CA LEU A 809 5.17 -13.98 50.05
C LEU A 809 5.29 -15.10 51.07
N LYS A 810 4.38 -15.12 52.05
CA LYS A 810 4.27 -16.18 53.05
C LYS A 810 3.47 -17.36 52.46
N ALA A 811 4.12 -18.11 51.58
CA ALA A 811 3.50 -19.23 50.85
C ALA A 811 2.92 -20.35 51.75
N TYR A 812 3.36 -20.44 53.02
CA TYR A 812 2.86 -21.40 54.01
C TYR A 812 1.48 -21.07 54.59
N ILE A 813 0.96 -19.84 54.42
CA ILE A 813 -0.30 -19.39 55.04
C ILE A 813 -1.50 -20.32 54.73
N PRO A 814 -1.71 -20.80 53.48
CA PRO A 814 -2.81 -21.72 53.19
C PRO A 814 -2.66 -23.04 53.94
N VAL A 815 -1.45 -23.60 53.97
CA VAL A 815 -1.14 -24.88 54.62
C VAL A 815 -1.38 -24.79 56.12
N ASN A 816 -0.86 -23.75 56.79
CA ASN A 816 -1.07 -23.52 58.22
C ASN A 816 -2.55 -23.30 58.58
N ASN A 817 -3.36 -22.84 57.62
CA ASN A 817 -4.80 -22.64 57.78
C ASN A 817 -5.64 -23.86 57.32
N GLY A 818 -5.01 -25.00 57.03
CA GLY A 818 -5.69 -26.26 56.71
C GLY A 818 -6.11 -26.43 55.24
N ALA A 819 -5.49 -25.71 54.31
CA ALA A 819 -5.70 -25.92 52.88
C ALA A 819 -5.21 -27.30 52.44
N LYS A 820 -6.05 -28.05 51.72
CA LYS A 820 -5.66 -29.32 51.08
C LYS A 820 -4.78 -29.07 49.85
N ALA A 821 -4.09 -30.10 49.37
CA ALA A 821 -3.38 -30.03 48.10
C ALA A 821 -4.27 -29.51 46.96
N GLY A 822 -3.74 -28.58 46.16
CA GLY A 822 -4.53 -27.82 45.20
C GLY A 822 -3.96 -26.45 44.86
N LYS A 823 -4.65 -25.72 43.97
CA LYS A 823 -4.24 -24.39 43.50
C LYS A 823 -5.25 -23.32 43.94
N TYR A 824 -4.79 -22.35 44.70
CA TYR A 824 -5.60 -21.27 45.27
C TYR A 824 -5.20 -19.94 44.64
N THR A 825 -5.98 -19.46 43.67
CA THR A 825 -5.70 -18.23 42.92
C THR A 825 -6.52 -17.05 43.44
N VAL A 826 -5.83 -16.04 43.99
CA VAL A 826 -6.41 -14.74 44.34
C VAL A 826 -6.19 -13.77 43.19
N LEU A 827 -7.25 -13.10 42.75
CA LEU A 827 -7.20 -11.96 41.86
C LEU A 827 -7.44 -10.69 42.66
N VAL A 828 -6.45 -9.81 42.76
CA VAL A 828 -6.56 -8.53 43.47
C VAL A 828 -6.66 -7.37 42.49
N LYS A 829 -7.50 -6.38 42.82
CA LYS A 829 -7.68 -5.11 42.09
C LYS A 829 -7.20 -3.98 42.99
N PHE A 830 -6.46 -3.03 42.44
CA PHE A 830 -5.95 -1.85 43.16
C PHE A 830 -5.71 -0.68 42.21
N ILE A 831 -5.56 0.53 42.74
CA ILE A 831 -5.17 1.72 41.99
C ILE A 831 -3.65 1.86 42.08
N ILE A 832 -3.01 2.15 40.95
CA ILE A 832 -1.63 2.65 40.90
C ILE A 832 -1.69 4.12 40.50
N HIS A 833 -1.07 4.97 41.31
CA HIS A 833 -1.02 6.42 41.11
C HIS A 833 0.12 6.85 40.17
N THR A 834 0.12 8.12 39.76
CA THR A 834 1.14 8.71 38.86
C THR A 834 2.58 8.63 39.36
N ASP A 835 2.79 8.45 40.67
CA ASP A 835 4.07 8.27 41.35
C ASP A 835 4.46 6.79 41.57
N GLY A 836 3.58 5.84 41.23
CA GLY A 836 3.76 4.41 41.49
C GLY A 836 3.28 3.95 42.88
N SER A 837 2.69 4.84 43.70
CA SER A 837 2.05 4.46 44.97
C SER A 837 0.72 3.72 44.73
N ILE A 838 0.26 2.97 45.73
CA ILE A 838 -0.91 2.08 45.61
C ILE A 838 -2.02 2.45 46.60
N SER A 839 -3.28 2.36 46.15
CA SER A 839 -4.48 2.47 47.00
C SER A 839 -5.63 1.55 46.54
N ASP A 840 -6.75 1.53 47.28
CA ASP A 840 -7.99 0.76 46.95
C ASP A 840 -7.78 -0.75 46.72
N ILE A 841 -6.93 -1.40 47.53
CA ILE A 841 -6.58 -2.83 47.38
C ILE A 841 -7.77 -3.72 47.80
N LYS A 842 -8.36 -4.42 46.83
CA LYS A 842 -9.55 -5.27 47.00
C LYS A 842 -9.37 -6.63 46.31
N CYS A 843 -9.59 -7.72 47.03
CA CYS A 843 -9.71 -9.06 46.41
C CYS A 843 -11.01 -9.10 45.57
N VAL A 844 -10.89 -9.57 44.33
CA VAL A 844 -12.02 -9.80 43.41
C VAL A 844 -12.65 -11.18 43.67
N ASN A 845 -11.85 -12.13 44.15
CA ASN A 845 -12.27 -13.42 44.68
C ASN A 845 -11.40 -13.77 45.91
N ASP A 846 -11.92 -14.63 46.78
CA ASP A 846 -11.19 -15.18 47.92
C ASP A 846 -11.31 -16.72 47.92
N PRO A 847 -10.21 -17.46 47.68
CA PRO A 847 -10.14 -18.91 47.85
C PRO A 847 -10.23 -19.39 49.31
N GLY A 848 -10.17 -18.49 50.29
CA GLY A 848 -10.10 -18.81 51.72
C GLY A 848 -8.67 -19.03 52.22
N PHE A 849 -8.55 -19.69 53.37
CA PHE A 849 -7.27 -20.09 53.99
C PHE A 849 -6.27 -18.94 54.21
N GLY A 850 -6.75 -17.71 54.38
CA GLY A 850 -5.93 -16.51 54.57
C GLY A 850 -5.22 -15.99 53.29
N THR A 851 -5.49 -16.59 52.12
CA THR A 851 -4.84 -16.22 50.86
C THR A 851 -5.11 -14.77 50.43
N CYS A 852 -6.35 -14.28 50.55
CA CYS A 852 -6.70 -12.90 50.21
C CYS A 852 -5.96 -11.86 51.07
N GLU A 853 -5.90 -12.05 52.40
CA GLU A 853 -5.23 -11.09 53.29
C GLU A 853 -3.71 -11.06 53.08
N GLU A 854 -3.09 -12.21 52.82
CA GLU A 854 -1.68 -12.27 52.44
C GLU A 854 -1.41 -11.55 51.12
N VAL A 855 -2.28 -11.72 50.11
CA VAL A 855 -2.13 -11.02 48.83
C VAL A 855 -2.36 -9.51 48.98
N LYS A 856 -3.34 -9.06 49.79
CA LYS A 856 -3.49 -7.63 50.13
C LYS A 856 -2.22 -7.06 50.75
N ARG A 857 -1.62 -7.76 51.73
CA ARG A 857 -0.36 -7.37 52.38
C ARG A 857 0.79 -7.25 51.38
N ILE A 858 0.91 -8.19 50.45
CA ILE A 858 1.94 -8.21 49.41
C ILE A 858 1.79 -7.06 48.42
N ILE A 859 0.56 -6.75 48.00
CA ILE A 859 0.30 -5.61 47.14
C ILE A 859 0.61 -4.30 47.86
N ALA A 860 0.26 -4.14 49.14
CA ALA A 860 0.64 -2.96 49.92
C ALA A 860 2.18 -2.79 50.00
N LEU A 861 2.93 -3.89 50.23
CA LEU A 861 4.40 -3.91 50.22
C LEU A 861 5.04 -3.69 48.84
N SER A 862 4.24 -3.74 47.76
CA SER A 862 4.67 -3.45 46.40
C SER A 862 4.52 -1.98 46.01
N SER A 863 3.99 -1.12 46.91
CA SER A 863 3.85 0.32 46.67
C SER A 863 5.20 0.96 46.29
N MET A 864 5.16 1.94 45.37
CA MET A 864 6.33 2.60 44.75
C MET A 864 7.23 1.67 43.90
N LYS A 865 6.86 0.41 43.69
CA LYS A 865 7.59 -0.53 42.80
C LYS A 865 6.87 -0.80 41.48
N TRP A 866 5.94 0.07 41.10
CA TRP A 866 5.20 0.01 39.84
C TRP A 866 5.49 1.24 38.98
N THR A 867 5.67 1.04 37.69
CA THR A 867 5.61 2.11 36.71
C THR A 867 4.14 2.56 36.58
N PRO A 868 3.86 3.87 36.56
CA PRO A 868 2.50 4.39 36.40
C PRO A 868 1.99 4.16 34.98
N ALA A 869 0.65 4.06 34.83
CA ALA A 869 0.03 3.98 33.51
C ALA A 869 0.25 5.25 32.69
N ILE A 870 0.28 5.12 31.37
CA ILE A 870 0.37 6.25 30.43
C ILE A 870 -0.92 6.35 29.61
N GLN A 871 -1.43 7.58 29.49
CA GLN A 871 -2.56 7.94 28.63
C GLN A 871 -2.32 9.33 28.04
N ASN A 872 -2.50 9.48 26.72
CA ASN A 872 -2.25 10.73 25.99
C ASN A 872 -0.82 11.28 26.23
N GLY A 873 0.17 10.40 26.39
CA GLY A 873 1.56 10.76 26.68
C GLY A 873 1.83 11.27 28.12
N ARG A 874 0.87 11.20 29.04
CA ARG A 874 1.04 11.59 30.46
C ARG A 874 0.84 10.40 31.38
N LYS A 875 1.53 10.42 32.53
CA LYS A 875 1.28 9.49 33.64
C LYS A 875 -0.12 9.74 34.21
N VAL A 876 -0.90 8.68 34.45
CA VAL A 876 -2.27 8.78 35.01
C VAL A 876 -2.53 7.75 36.10
N ASN A 877 -3.44 8.07 37.02
CA ASN A 877 -3.95 7.13 38.01
C ASN A 877 -4.79 6.05 37.32
N ALA A 878 -4.51 4.76 37.55
CA ALA A 878 -5.19 3.68 36.84
C ALA A 878 -5.47 2.45 37.73
N TYR A 879 -6.54 1.74 37.42
CA TYR A 879 -6.83 0.43 38.02
C TYR A 879 -5.99 -0.68 37.40
N HIS A 880 -5.29 -1.43 38.24
CA HIS A 880 -4.60 -2.67 37.86
C HIS A 880 -5.29 -3.90 38.46
N ARG A 881 -5.03 -5.08 37.86
CA ARG A 881 -5.48 -6.38 38.37
C ARG A 881 -4.33 -7.38 38.31
N GLN A 882 -4.00 -7.98 39.45
CA GLN A 882 -2.88 -8.92 39.57
C GLN A 882 -3.38 -10.28 40.10
N PRO A 883 -3.24 -11.38 39.34
CA PRO A 883 -3.40 -12.72 39.89
C PRO A 883 -2.15 -13.14 40.68
N VAL A 884 -2.38 -13.83 41.79
CA VAL A 884 -1.37 -14.55 42.60
C VAL A 884 -1.93 -15.93 42.92
N THR A 885 -1.18 -16.98 42.61
CA THR A 885 -1.59 -18.38 42.84
C THR A 885 -0.68 -19.03 43.87
N PHE A 886 -1.28 -19.53 44.94
CA PHE A 886 -0.64 -20.45 45.87
C PHE A 886 -0.84 -21.88 45.34
N VAL A 887 0.20 -22.70 45.41
CA VAL A 887 0.13 -24.14 45.14
C VAL A 887 0.43 -24.84 46.44
N VAL A 888 -0.48 -25.70 46.89
CA VAL A 888 -0.28 -26.62 48.00
C VAL A 888 -0.07 -27.99 47.38
N GLU A 889 1.05 -28.62 47.70
CA GLU A 889 1.40 -29.99 47.30
C GLU A 889 0.99 -30.96 48.43
N GLU A 890 0.93 -32.26 48.14
CA GLU A 890 0.52 -33.31 49.11
C GLU A 890 1.59 -33.62 50.16
#